data_AF-A0A258TJ39-F1
#
_entry.id   AF-A0A258TJ39-F1
#
_cell.length_a   1.000
_cell.length_b   1.000
_cell.length_c   1.000
_cell.angle_alpha   90.00
_cell.angle_beta   90.00
_cell.angle_gamma   90.00
#
_symmetry.space_group_name_H-M   'P 1'
#
loop_
_entity.id
_entity.type
_entity.pdbx_description
1 polymer ?
#
loop_
_entity_poly.entity_id
_entity_poly.type
_entity_poly.pdbx_seq_one_letter_code
_entity_poly.pdbx_strand_id
1 'polypeptide(L)'
;MRASFPFSAIVGQDEMKLALLIAAVDARIGGVMVFGDRGTGKSTAVRALAALLPPMPVVAGCRYNCAPGQAVCPTPETHRPGKATTPVPFVDLPLGATEDRVVGALDLEKALAHGEKAFEPGLLARAHRGFLYIDEINLLEDHIVDLLLDVAASGENVVEREGLSVRHAARFVLVGSGNPEEGELRPQLLDRFGLSVEVRTPQDLKQRVEILKRCDAFERTPEAFAEEWSKAERKTLRKIAKGKDLLARVTVPDAVLTRASELCMAVGADGLRGELTLMRSARALFVRGMSAAGDLAPPMPADVWSDALLAARLCAIDPGLGGLVLRGGGEARDAVVAALVAGLGQGAPVKRLPAHIDDERLLGGLDLGATLSTGRAVSRTGVLAEADGGLLIVPMAERLAESVAAPIAAALDTGEVIAEREGMTLRSPARFVVVALDDGVEPDERPPVALTERLAFRVDFADAQPPKMFPGTIDHVVPHGAVAPPADDILAAIAVTTLALGIDSGRAPIFALRAARASAVLHGRSVIGEDDVMIAARLVLGPRATRLPPPPEAEPAPETEAPPPPPPDGDTSEQESGEPQPLEDVVLEAALASLPKHVLAQIAAGGGRRSPQAAGQGKGAKQRSPTRGRPVGVRAGIPRGGLRLSLIDTLRAAAPWQRVRGAQAGRVQVRLDDLRIRRFEKKMEATTIFAVDASGSSAMARLAEAKGAVELLLAEAYVKRAQVALVAFRGTEAELILPPTRSLARARKSLGALPGGGGTPLAAGLNAARELGEAARKRGRTPFLVILTDGRANIAADGSMVRQAAEEDALAAARAIGLSGIASAFVDISARPRAEGATIAAAMRARYLPLPRADARTMHAAVKGVQDAER
;
A
#
# COMPACT_ATOMS: atom_id res chain seq x y z
N MET A 1 0.24 51.16 8.26
CA MET A 1 0.29 49.79 7.70
C MET A 1 -1.00 49.10 8.11
N ARG A 2 -1.72 48.42 7.20
CA ARG A 2 -2.85 47.57 7.63
C ARG A 2 -2.28 46.50 8.57
N ALA A 3 -2.80 46.41 9.80
CA ALA A 3 -2.43 45.34 10.72
C ALA A 3 -2.69 44.00 10.02
N SER A 4 -1.75 43.07 10.10
CA SER A 4 -1.93 41.69 9.63
C SER A 4 -2.57 40.86 10.74
N PHE A 5 -3.33 39.83 10.36
CA PHE A 5 -3.88 38.90 11.33
C PHE A 5 -2.73 38.19 12.10
N PRO A 6 -2.73 38.16 13.44
CA PRO A 6 -1.65 37.54 14.22
C PRO A 6 -1.49 36.03 13.93
N PHE A 7 -0.25 35.58 13.68
CA PHE A 7 0.01 34.17 13.31
C PHE A 7 -0.39 33.19 14.42
N SER A 8 -0.21 33.61 15.68
CA SER A 8 -0.54 32.79 16.85
C SER A 8 -2.05 32.67 17.09
N ALA A 9 -2.86 33.58 16.51
CA ALA A 9 -4.31 33.62 16.71
C ALA A 9 -5.09 32.70 15.75
N ILE A 10 -4.46 32.16 14.70
CA ILE A 10 -5.07 31.23 13.74
C ILE A 10 -5.51 29.94 14.49
N VAL A 11 -6.62 29.31 14.11
CA VAL A 11 -7.17 28.11 14.80
C VAL A 11 -7.24 26.93 13.83
N GLY A 12 -6.97 25.72 14.32
CA GLY A 12 -7.23 24.46 13.60
C GLY A 12 -6.29 24.17 12.42
N GLN A 13 -5.11 24.81 12.36
CA GLN A 13 -4.15 24.70 11.25
C GLN A 13 -2.74 24.36 11.75
N ASP A 14 -2.65 23.45 12.71
CA ASP A 14 -1.41 23.23 13.46
C ASP A 14 -0.32 22.57 12.60
N GLU A 15 -0.68 21.68 11.67
CA GLU A 15 0.26 21.10 10.71
C GLU A 15 0.83 22.16 9.76
N MET A 16 -0.01 23.02 9.17
CA MET A 16 0.45 24.09 8.30
C MET A 16 1.33 25.09 9.05
N LYS A 17 0.94 25.48 10.27
CA LYS A 17 1.78 26.35 11.11
C LYS A 17 3.12 25.68 11.42
N LEU A 18 3.12 24.39 11.72
CA LEU A 18 4.33 23.64 11.99
C LEU A 18 5.28 23.64 10.79
N ALA A 19 4.76 23.32 9.60
CA ALA A 19 5.54 23.31 8.37
C ALA A 19 6.12 24.69 8.03
N LEU A 20 5.30 25.75 8.14
CA LEU A 20 5.76 27.13 7.92
C LEU A 20 6.83 27.57 8.94
N LEU A 21 6.69 27.17 10.21
CA LEU A 21 7.69 27.45 11.24
C LEU A 21 9.00 26.68 11.02
N ILE A 22 8.93 25.43 10.58
CA ILE A 22 10.11 24.63 10.21
C ILE A 22 10.84 25.29 9.04
N ALA A 23 10.11 25.67 7.98
CA ALA A 23 10.67 26.36 6.81
C ALA A 23 11.24 27.75 7.17
N ALA A 24 10.66 28.44 8.16
CA ALA A 24 11.18 29.71 8.65
C ALA A 24 12.51 29.55 9.40
N VAL A 25 12.77 28.40 10.03
CA VAL A 25 14.03 28.08 10.71
C VAL A 25 15.11 27.63 9.72
N ASP A 26 14.79 26.72 8.80
CA ASP A 26 15.70 26.26 7.74
C ASP A 26 15.06 26.37 6.35
N ALA A 27 15.42 27.41 5.60
CA ALA A 27 14.91 27.64 4.25
C ALA A 27 15.40 26.60 3.22
N ARG A 28 16.43 25.78 3.55
CA ARG A 28 16.97 24.76 2.64
C ARG A 28 16.09 23.52 2.53
N ILE A 29 14.98 23.46 3.26
CA ILE A 29 14.07 22.32 3.23
C ILE A 29 13.38 22.18 1.87
N GLY A 30 13.27 23.26 1.09
CA GLY A 30 12.74 23.20 -0.28
C GLY A 30 11.28 23.66 -0.41
N GLY A 31 10.81 24.51 0.50
CA GLY A 31 9.47 25.12 0.42
C GLY A 31 8.35 24.26 1.02
N VAL A 32 7.14 24.83 1.03
CA VAL A 32 5.93 24.24 1.63
C VAL A 32 4.79 24.22 0.61
N MET A 33 4.23 23.05 0.35
CA MET A 33 3.03 22.84 -0.46
C MET A 33 1.82 22.71 0.47
N VAL A 34 0.77 23.50 0.20
CA VAL A 34 -0.44 23.58 1.04
C VAL A 34 -1.67 23.18 0.22
N PHE A 35 -2.19 21.98 0.47
CA PHE A 35 -3.42 21.46 -0.15
C PHE A 35 -4.67 21.83 0.63
N GLY A 36 -5.82 21.82 -0.04
CA GLY A 36 -7.14 21.87 0.60
C GLY A 36 -8.05 23.01 0.14
N ASP A 37 -9.19 23.15 0.80
CA ASP A 37 -10.34 23.89 0.29
C ASP A 37 -10.09 25.40 0.15
N ARG A 38 -10.84 26.02 -0.77
CA ARG A 38 -10.94 27.49 -0.87
C ARG A 38 -11.54 28.05 0.42
N GLY A 39 -11.01 29.19 0.90
CA GLY A 39 -11.50 29.85 2.11
C GLY A 39 -10.91 29.34 3.43
N THR A 40 -9.94 28.42 3.39
CA THR A 40 -9.22 27.93 4.58
C THR A 40 -8.14 28.89 5.10
N GLY A 41 -7.91 30.06 4.47
CA GLY A 41 -7.00 31.08 5.01
C GLY A 41 -5.50 30.78 4.82
N LYS A 42 -5.12 29.98 3.82
CA LYS A 42 -3.73 29.61 3.51
C LYS A 42 -2.83 30.84 3.32
N SER A 43 -3.23 31.78 2.48
CA SER A 43 -2.49 33.02 2.20
C SER A 43 -2.39 33.91 3.44
N THR A 44 -3.44 33.95 4.27
CA THR A 44 -3.46 34.69 5.55
C THR A 44 -2.38 34.17 6.51
N ALA A 45 -2.20 32.86 6.61
CA ALA A 45 -1.20 32.27 7.50
C ALA A 45 0.24 32.59 7.08
N VAL A 46 0.55 32.54 5.79
CA VAL A 46 1.89 32.87 5.28
C VAL A 46 2.18 34.36 5.44
N ARG A 47 1.19 35.23 5.15
CA ARG A 47 1.31 36.69 5.37
C ARG A 47 1.51 37.02 6.85
N ALA A 48 0.78 36.36 7.74
CA ALA A 48 0.91 36.52 9.19
C ALA A 48 2.32 36.13 9.66
N LEU A 49 2.90 35.05 9.12
CA LEU A 49 4.26 34.66 9.45
C LEU A 49 5.31 35.66 8.93
N ALA A 50 5.13 36.19 7.71
CA ALA A 50 6.04 37.20 7.16
C ALA A 50 6.03 38.49 8.00
N ALA A 51 4.85 38.91 8.47
CA ALA A 51 4.69 40.07 9.34
C ALA A 51 5.25 39.84 10.76
N LEU A 52 5.25 38.58 11.24
CA LEU A 52 5.80 38.21 12.54
C LEU A 52 7.34 38.32 12.59
N LEU A 53 8.04 38.11 11.48
CA LEU A 53 9.50 38.10 11.46
C LEU A 53 10.10 39.50 11.69
N PRO A 54 11.25 39.59 12.38
CA PRO A 54 11.87 40.89 12.65
C PRO A 54 12.29 41.59 11.35
N PRO A 55 12.19 42.92 11.28
CA PRO A 55 12.62 43.69 10.11
C PRO A 55 14.11 43.44 9.85
N MET A 56 14.46 43.34 8.58
CA MET A 56 15.78 42.96 8.12
C MET A 56 16.63 44.19 7.77
N PRO A 57 17.92 44.22 8.16
CA PRO A 57 18.83 45.27 7.74
C PRO A 57 19.17 45.08 6.24
N VAL A 58 19.10 46.16 5.49
CA VAL A 58 19.39 46.24 4.05
C VAL A 58 20.25 47.47 3.74
N VAL A 59 21.01 47.39 2.65
CA VAL A 59 21.74 48.54 2.10
C VAL A 59 20.72 49.58 1.62
N ALA A 60 20.89 50.84 2.05
CA ALA A 60 19.97 51.92 1.66
C ALA A 60 19.96 52.09 0.12
N GLY A 61 18.78 52.06 -0.51
CA GLY A 61 18.63 52.21 -1.96
C GLY A 61 18.83 50.93 -2.80
N CYS A 62 19.19 49.79 -2.18
CA CYS A 62 19.38 48.53 -2.91
C CYS A 62 18.05 47.94 -3.40
N ARG A 63 17.94 47.68 -4.71
CA ARG A 63 16.75 47.07 -5.34
C ARG A 63 16.56 45.58 -5.03
N TYR A 64 17.61 44.90 -4.58
CA TYR A 64 17.65 43.45 -4.32
C TYR A 64 17.64 43.08 -2.82
N ASN A 65 17.39 44.03 -1.91
CA ASN A 65 17.40 43.81 -0.45
C ASN A 65 18.70 43.17 0.11
N CYS A 66 19.86 43.50 -0.48
CA CYS A 66 21.16 42.97 -0.08
C CYS A 66 21.50 43.32 1.38
N ALA A 67 22.17 42.38 2.07
CA ALA A 67 22.59 42.59 3.45
C ALA A 67 23.78 43.58 3.52
N PRO A 68 23.90 44.42 4.57
CA PRO A 68 25.06 45.27 4.76
C PRO A 68 26.35 44.44 4.87
N GLY A 69 27.32 44.66 3.97
CA GLY A 69 28.58 43.91 3.91
C GLY A 69 28.59 42.72 2.93
N GLN A 70 27.52 42.51 2.16
CA GLN A 70 27.49 41.51 1.08
C GLN A 70 28.32 41.98 -0.12
N ALA A 71 29.26 41.15 -0.57
CA ALA A 71 30.29 41.53 -1.56
C ALA A 71 29.80 41.65 -3.02
N VAL A 72 28.66 41.06 -3.36
CA VAL A 72 28.17 40.98 -4.76
C VAL A 72 26.74 41.50 -4.81
N CYS A 73 26.57 42.71 -5.33
CA CYS A 73 25.27 43.28 -5.71
C CYS A 73 25.33 43.64 -7.21
N PRO A 74 24.32 43.29 -8.03
CA PRO A 74 24.32 43.61 -9.46
C PRO A 74 24.27 45.10 -9.78
N THR A 75 23.71 45.91 -8.88
CA THR A 75 23.51 47.37 -9.09
C THR A 75 24.11 48.19 -7.94
N PRO A 76 25.44 48.16 -7.75
CA PRO A 76 26.09 48.89 -6.66
C PRO A 76 25.93 50.42 -6.81
N GLU A 77 25.71 50.94 -8.02
CA GLU A 77 25.44 52.37 -8.25
C GLU A 77 24.16 52.89 -7.57
N THR A 78 23.22 52.02 -7.20
CA THR A 78 21.98 52.41 -6.49
C THR A 78 22.16 52.55 -4.98
N HIS A 79 23.32 52.18 -4.44
CA HIS A 79 23.58 52.18 -3.01
C HIS A 79 23.80 53.60 -2.47
N ARG A 80 23.10 53.91 -1.38
CA ARG A 80 23.32 55.13 -0.58
C ARG A 80 24.10 54.79 0.69
N PRO A 81 24.96 55.69 1.19
CA PRO A 81 25.64 55.50 2.45
C PRO A 81 24.62 55.44 3.60
N GLY A 82 24.58 54.31 4.32
CA GLY A 82 23.67 54.08 5.45
C GLY A 82 23.04 52.69 5.47
N LYS A 83 22.49 52.29 6.63
CA LYS A 83 21.69 51.07 6.80
C LYS A 83 20.21 51.45 6.85
N ALA A 84 19.37 50.76 6.09
CA ALA A 84 17.93 50.85 6.20
C ALA A 84 17.37 49.55 6.79
N THR A 85 16.21 49.62 7.43
CA THR A 85 15.46 48.44 7.89
C THR A 85 14.19 48.32 7.05
N THR A 86 13.97 47.15 6.46
CA THR A 86 12.75 46.84 5.70
C THR A 86 12.03 45.66 6.33
N PRO A 87 10.68 45.60 6.30
CA PRO A 87 9.96 44.38 6.64
C PRO A 87 10.40 43.22 5.72
N VAL A 88 10.26 42.00 6.21
CA VAL A 88 10.53 40.79 5.41
C VAL A 88 9.59 40.79 4.19
N PRO A 89 10.12 40.68 2.97
CA PRO A 89 9.29 40.77 1.77
C PRO A 89 8.37 39.56 1.66
N PHE A 90 7.10 39.81 1.36
CA PHE A 90 6.12 38.80 0.98
C PHE A 90 5.66 39.14 -0.43
N VAL A 91 5.91 38.25 -1.38
CA VAL A 91 5.63 38.46 -2.81
C VAL A 91 4.65 37.39 -3.28
N ASP A 92 3.51 37.82 -3.79
CA ASP A 92 2.54 36.95 -4.46
C ASP A 92 2.87 36.84 -5.95
N LEU A 93 2.92 35.61 -6.47
CA LEU A 93 3.04 35.31 -7.89
C LEU A 93 1.64 35.11 -8.49
N PRO A 94 1.19 35.99 -9.41
CA PRO A 94 -0.09 35.79 -10.10
C PRO A 94 0.03 34.69 -11.16
N LEU A 95 -1.07 33.96 -11.38
CA LEU A 95 -1.15 32.83 -12.34
C LEU A 95 -0.71 33.20 -13.77
N GLY A 96 -1.01 34.42 -14.22
CA GLY A 96 -0.64 34.92 -15.55
C GLY A 96 0.66 35.73 -15.57
N ALA A 97 1.58 35.51 -14.63
CA ALA A 97 2.88 36.18 -14.66
C ALA A 97 3.71 35.69 -15.85
N THR A 98 4.12 36.60 -16.73
CA THR A 98 5.10 36.30 -17.77
C THR A 98 6.46 36.00 -17.14
N GLU A 99 7.26 35.15 -17.80
CA GLU A 99 8.61 34.80 -17.35
C GLU A 99 9.46 36.03 -17.05
N ASP A 100 9.44 37.03 -17.93
CA ASP A 100 10.11 38.32 -17.81
C ASP A 100 9.78 39.06 -16.50
N ARG A 101 8.52 38.98 -16.04
CA ARG A 101 8.10 39.59 -14.77
C ARG A 101 8.61 38.81 -13.56
N VAL A 102 8.81 37.49 -13.71
CA VAL A 102 9.31 36.61 -12.65
C VAL A 102 10.82 36.77 -12.46
N VAL A 103 11.60 36.59 -13.54
CA VAL A 103 13.07 36.68 -13.50
C VAL A 103 13.61 38.09 -13.57
N GLY A 104 12.90 39.00 -14.24
CA GLY A 104 13.40 40.31 -14.63
C GLY A 104 13.81 40.32 -16.11
N ALA A 105 13.68 41.48 -16.74
CA ALA A 105 13.87 41.67 -18.18
C ALA A 105 14.72 42.89 -18.48
N LEU A 106 15.10 43.07 -19.75
CA LEU A 106 15.71 44.30 -20.22
C LEU A 106 14.67 45.42 -20.23
N ASP A 107 15.03 46.57 -19.67
CA ASP A 107 14.25 47.81 -19.78
C ASP A 107 14.34 48.31 -21.23
N LEU A 108 13.37 47.90 -22.05
CA LEU A 108 13.26 48.25 -23.47
C LEU A 108 13.21 49.76 -23.69
N GLU A 109 12.61 50.52 -22.77
CA GLU A 109 12.47 51.97 -22.90
C GLU A 109 13.85 52.65 -22.79
N LYS A 110 14.66 52.26 -21.81
CA LYS A 110 16.05 52.76 -21.70
C LYS A 110 16.97 52.25 -22.79
N ALA A 111 16.81 50.99 -23.21
CA ALA A 111 17.60 50.39 -24.27
C ALA A 111 17.35 51.08 -25.62
N LEU A 112 16.11 51.47 -25.92
CA LEU A 112 15.72 52.15 -27.16
C LEU A 112 15.95 53.66 -27.11
N ALA A 113 15.68 54.33 -25.98
CA ALA A 113 15.79 55.79 -25.87
C ALA A 113 17.22 56.29 -25.62
N HIS A 114 18.03 55.54 -24.85
CA HIS A 114 19.36 55.96 -24.42
C HIS A 114 20.49 55.02 -24.89
N GLY A 115 20.16 53.88 -25.52
CA GLY A 115 21.16 52.87 -25.93
C GLY A 115 21.80 52.13 -24.75
N GLU A 116 21.28 52.35 -23.54
CA GLU A 116 21.80 51.77 -22.30
C GLU A 116 21.07 50.46 -21.99
N LYS A 117 21.81 49.35 -21.88
CA LYS A 117 21.26 48.05 -21.50
C LYS A 117 21.02 47.99 -19.99
N ALA A 118 19.85 48.46 -19.53
CA ALA A 118 19.47 48.41 -18.12
C ALA A 118 18.59 47.20 -17.81
N PHE A 119 18.89 46.47 -16.72
CA PHE A 119 18.10 45.33 -16.26
C PHE A 119 17.02 45.77 -15.25
N GLU A 120 15.77 45.36 -15.47
CA GLU A 120 14.67 45.57 -14.54
C GLU A 120 14.47 44.32 -13.65
N PRO A 121 14.55 44.45 -12.31
CA PRO A 121 14.44 43.31 -11.41
C PRO A 121 13.02 42.74 -11.35
N GLY A 122 12.89 41.42 -11.52
CA GLY A 122 11.62 40.71 -11.43
C GLY A 122 11.13 40.43 -10.00
N LEU A 123 10.07 39.62 -9.89
CA LEU A 123 9.48 39.19 -8.62
C LEU A 123 10.47 38.42 -7.74
N LEU A 124 11.38 37.64 -8.34
CA LEU A 124 12.41 36.88 -7.61
C LEU A 124 13.41 37.79 -6.87
N ALA A 125 13.77 38.92 -7.46
CA ALA A 125 14.62 39.91 -6.80
C ALA A 125 13.94 40.53 -5.58
N ARG A 126 12.63 40.80 -5.68
CA ARG A 126 11.82 41.35 -4.58
C ARG A 126 11.60 40.34 -3.46
N ALA A 127 11.50 39.06 -3.79
CA ALA A 127 11.31 37.97 -2.82
C ALA A 127 12.58 37.64 -2.03
N HIS A 128 13.76 38.16 -2.43
CA HIS A 128 15.03 37.87 -1.77
C HIS A 128 14.98 38.14 -0.25
N ARG A 129 15.37 37.12 0.53
CA ARG A 129 15.33 37.06 2.01
C ARG A 129 13.93 37.10 2.62
N GLY A 130 12.90 36.75 1.85
CA GLY A 130 11.52 36.64 2.33
C GLY A 130 10.78 35.43 1.80
N PHE A 131 9.50 35.63 1.43
CA PHE A 131 8.58 34.58 1.00
C PHE A 131 8.09 34.84 -0.42
N LEU A 132 8.03 33.78 -1.22
CA LEU A 132 7.36 33.76 -2.52
C LEU A 132 6.14 32.83 -2.41
N TYR A 133 4.94 33.41 -2.53
CA TYR A 133 3.68 32.68 -2.47
C TYR A 133 3.12 32.51 -3.88
N ILE A 134 2.70 31.28 -4.20
CA ILE A 134 2.05 30.93 -5.47
C ILE A 134 0.66 30.42 -5.13
N ASP A 135 -0.36 31.13 -5.60
CA ASP A 135 -1.73 30.63 -5.52
C ASP A 135 -2.02 29.72 -6.72
N GLU A 136 -2.80 28.66 -6.49
CA GLU A 136 -3.19 27.66 -7.50
C GLU A 136 -2.00 27.18 -8.38
N ILE A 137 -0.92 26.69 -7.75
CA ILE A 137 0.32 26.25 -8.45
C ILE A 137 0.06 25.18 -9.53
N ASN A 138 -1.06 24.46 -9.43
CA ASN A 138 -1.52 23.47 -10.41
C ASN A 138 -1.78 24.09 -11.80
N LEU A 139 -2.06 25.40 -11.86
CA LEU A 139 -2.42 26.13 -13.08
C LEU A 139 -1.24 26.92 -13.68
N LEU A 140 -0.08 26.91 -13.02
CA LEU A 140 1.10 27.66 -13.47
C LEU A 140 1.78 26.94 -14.64
N GLU A 141 2.35 27.72 -15.56
CA GLU A 141 3.07 27.18 -16.73
C GLU A 141 4.34 26.43 -16.32
N ASP A 142 4.60 25.30 -16.98
CA ASP A 142 5.66 24.34 -16.66
C ASP A 142 7.04 24.99 -16.52
N HIS A 143 7.39 25.84 -17.48
CA HIS A 143 8.71 26.46 -17.55
C HIS A 143 8.92 27.46 -16.40
N ILE A 144 7.86 28.12 -15.93
CA ILE A 144 7.91 29.02 -14.77
C ILE A 144 8.11 28.19 -13.50
N VAL A 145 7.39 27.07 -13.35
CA VAL A 145 7.54 26.16 -12.21
C VAL A 145 8.97 25.66 -12.10
N ASP A 146 9.54 25.13 -13.19
CA ASP A 146 10.90 24.59 -13.19
C ASP A 146 11.92 25.66 -12.80
N LEU A 147 11.78 26.87 -13.35
CA LEU A 147 12.62 28.02 -13.01
C LEU A 147 12.55 28.37 -11.53
N LEU A 148 11.35 28.46 -10.96
CA LEU A 148 11.16 28.81 -9.55
C LEU A 148 11.79 27.77 -8.61
N LEU A 149 11.67 26.49 -8.96
CA LEU A 149 12.26 25.40 -8.17
C LEU A 149 13.79 25.41 -8.27
N ASP A 150 14.35 25.68 -9.45
CA ASP A 150 15.80 25.79 -9.64
C ASP A 150 16.39 26.99 -8.88
N VAL A 151 15.71 28.14 -8.92
CA VAL A 151 16.13 29.33 -8.17
C VAL A 151 15.96 29.13 -6.66
N ALA A 152 14.89 28.47 -6.20
CA ALA A 152 14.70 28.17 -4.78
C ALA A 152 15.76 27.20 -4.25
N ALA A 153 16.21 26.24 -5.07
CA ALA A 153 17.26 25.28 -4.70
C ALA A 153 18.67 25.88 -4.74
N SER A 154 19.00 26.63 -5.78
CA SER A 154 20.32 27.28 -5.95
C SER A 154 20.48 28.52 -5.07
N GLY A 155 19.38 29.23 -4.79
CA GLY A 155 19.36 30.51 -4.09
C GLY A 155 19.90 31.67 -4.91
N GLU A 156 20.07 31.50 -6.22
CA GLU A 156 20.58 32.51 -7.16
C GLU A 156 19.71 32.51 -8.42
N ASN A 157 19.32 33.70 -8.88
CA ASN A 157 18.63 33.87 -10.14
C ASN A 157 19.66 34.24 -11.22
N VAL A 158 19.72 33.44 -12.28
CA VAL A 158 20.66 33.61 -13.39
C VAL A 158 19.86 33.93 -14.65
N VAL A 159 20.05 35.14 -15.17
CA VAL A 159 19.40 35.61 -16.39
C VAL A 159 20.44 35.81 -17.48
N GLU A 160 20.48 34.88 -18.43
CA GLU A 160 21.38 34.89 -19.59
C GLU A 160 20.56 35.05 -20.88
N ARG A 161 20.03 36.26 -21.11
CA ARG A 161 19.11 36.56 -22.23
C ARG A 161 19.39 37.94 -22.83
N GLU A 162 19.07 38.11 -24.11
CA GLU A 162 19.16 39.40 -24.81
C GLU A 162 20.55 40.07 -24.78
N GLY A 163 21.60 39.23 -24.68
CA GLY A 163 22.99 39.69 -24.57
C GLY A 163 23.34 40.31 -23.20
N LEU A 164 22.51 40.07 -22.17
CA LEU A 164 22.79 40.32 -20.77
C LEU A 164 23.08 39.01 -20.05
N SER A 165 24.06 39.02 -19.15
CA SER A 165 24.32 37.96 -18.18
C SER A 165 24.29 38.59 -16.80
N VAL A 166 23.12 38.52 -16.15
CA VAL A 166 22.89 39.09 -14.81
C VAL A 166 22.66 37.94 -13.84
N ARG A 167 23.39 37.95 -12.73
CA ARG A 167 23.24 36.98 -11.64
C ARG A 167 23.00 37.72 -10.35
N HIS A 168 21.96 37.34 -9.62
CA HIS A 168 21.64 37.96 -8.34
C HIS A 168 21.13 36.94 -7.33
N ALA A 169 21.41 37.20 -6.05
CA ALA A 169 20.93 36.32 -5.00
C ALA A 169 19.40 36.34 -4.91
N ALA A 170 18.79 35.18 -4.70
CA ALA A 170 17.34 34.97 -4.67
C ALA A 170 16.99 33.85 -3.68
N ARG A 171 17.38 34.02 -2.40
CA ARG A 171 17.07 33.07 -1.32
C ARG A 171 15.74 33.44 -0.68
N PHE A 172 14.70 32.64 -0.91
CA PHE A 172 13.37 32.85 -0.36
C PHE A 172 12.75 31.52 0.06
N VAL A 173 11.74 31.56 0.92
CA VAL A 173 10.91 30.40 1.23
C VAL A 173 9.77 30.33 0.21
N LEU A 174 9.75 29.28 -0.60
CA LEU A 174 8.71 29.01 -1.58
C LEU A 174 7.49 28.40 -0.89
N VAL A 175 6.31 28.98 -1.09
CA VAL A 175 5.04 28.43 -0.59
C VAL A 175 4.05 28.30 -1.74
N GLY A 176 3.67 27.07 -2.07
CA GLY A 176 2.67 26.76 -3.09
C GLY A 176 1.34 26.40 -2.44
N SER A 177 0.25 26.94 -2.98
CA SER A 177 -1.12 26.57 -2.63
C SER A 177 -1.75 25.86 -3.82
N GLY A 178 -2.50 24.77 -3.57
CA GLY A 178 -3.18 24.03 -4.63
C GLY A 178 -4.49 23.40 -4.16
N ASN A 179 -5.45 23.28 -5.08
CA ASN A 179 -6.69 22.55 -4.87
C ASN A 179 -6.60 21.18 -5.59
N PRO A 180 -6.68 20.04 -4.87
CA PRO A 180 -6.67 18.71 -5.48
C PRO A 180 -7.74 18.49 -6.56
N GLU A 181 -8.86 19.22 -6.49
CA GLU A 181 -9.96 19.09 -7.45
C GLU A 181 -9.71 19.79 -8.80
N GLU A 182 -8.76 20.73 -8.87
CA GLU A 182 -8.54 21.58 -10.05
C GLU A 182 -7.47 21.03 -11.00
N GLY A 183 -6.90 19.86 -10.70
CA GLY A 183 -5.92 19.17 -11.55
C GLY A 183 -4.90 18.39 -10.71
N GLU A 184 -4.37 17.30 -11.27
CA GLU A 184 -3.28 16.56 -10.64
C GLU A 184 -1.97 17.35 -10.75
N LEU A 185 -1.23 17.41 -9.65
CA LEU A 185 0.11 18.00 -9.63
C LEU A 185 1.09 17.16 -10.42
N ARG A 186 2.04 17.86 -11.05
CA ARG A 186 3.16 17.21 -11.70
C ARG A 186 4.04 16.48 -10.68
N PRO A 187 4.54 15.27 -10.99
CA PRO A 187 5.47 14.55 -10.12
C PRO A 187 6.71 15.37 -9.72
N GLN A 188 7.20 16.26 -10.59
CA GLN A 188 8.35 17.12 -10.32
C GLN A 188 8.07 18.15 -9.22
N LEU A 189 6.83 18.66 -9.12
CA LEU A 189 6.40 19.56 -8.05
C LEU A 189 6.34 18.80 -6.72
N LEU A 190 5.76 17.60 -6.73
CA LEU A 190 5.66 16.77 -5.53
C LEU A 190 7.03 16.33 -5.01
N ASP A 191 7.99 16.07 -5.90
CA ASP A 191 9.35 15.68 -5.52
C ASP A 191 10.20 16.87 -5.04
N ARG A 192 10.04 18.06 -5.63
CA ARG A 192 10.93 19.21 -5.33
C ARG A 192 10.47 20.05 -4.14
N PHE A 193 9.19 20.01 -3.77
CA PHE A 193 8.71 20.66 -2.55
C PHE A 193 9.10 19.85 -1.31
N GLY A 194 9.68 20.53 -0.32
CA GLY A 194 10.17 19.87 0.89
C GLY A 194 9.07 19.37 1.81
N LEU A 195 8.09 20.21 2.11
CA LEU A 195 7.00 19.88 3.03
C LEU A 195 5.67 19.94 2.30
N SER A 196 4.80 18.97 2.56
CA SER A 196 3.44 18.92 2.06
C SER A 196 2.47 18.84 3.22
N VAL A 197 1.48 19.71 3.26
CA VAL A 197 0.44 19.75 4.30
C VAL A 197 -0.94 19.85 3.69
N GLU A 198 -1.92 19.19 4.29
CA GLU A 198 -3.31 19.27 3.89
C GLU A 198 -4.09 20.12 4.91
N VAL A 199 -4.81 21.13 4.42
CA VAL A 199 -5.59 22.04 5.26
C VAL A 199 -7.06 21.88 4.91
N ARG A 200 -7.80 21.22 5.80
CA ARG A 200 -9.24 21.03 5.68
C ARG A 200 -10.01 22.07 6.48
N THR A 201 -11.23 22.33 6.05
CA THR A 201 -12.16 23.13 6.86
C THR A 201 -12.49 22.38 8.17
N PRO A 202 -12.34 23.01 9.35
CA PRO A 202 -12.68 22.37 10.62
C PRO A 202 -14.14 21.89 10.65
N GLN A 203 -14.36 20.64 11.04
CA GLN A 203 -15.69 20.03 11.14
C GLN A 203 -16.35 20.29 12.51
N ASP A 204 -15.55 20.64 13.53
CA ASP A 204 -16.04 20.96 14.88
C ASP A 204 -16.69 22.36 14.92
N LEU A 205 -17.96 22.41 15.34
CA LEU A 205 -18.71 23.64 15.51
C LEU A 205 -18.03 24.62 16.47
N LYS A 206 -17.43 24.13 17.57
CA LYS A 206 -16.76 25.00 18.56
C LYS A 206 -15.58 25.73 17.92
N GLN A 207 -14.74 25.02 17.17
CA GLN A 207 -13.62 25.61 16.43
C GLN A 207 -14.09 26.60 15.35
N ARG A 208 -15.17 26.29 14.60
CA ARG A 208 -15.70 27.21 13.58
C ARG A 208 -16.24 28.50 14.19
N VAL A 209 -16.96 28.41 15.29
CA VAL A 209 -17.45 29.59 16.04
C VAL A 209 -16.28 30.41 16.59
N GLU A 210 -15.23 29.77 17.07
CA GLU A 210 -14.02 30.45 17.55
C GLU A 210 -13.29 31.20 16.42
N ILE A 211 -13.19 30.60 15.23
CA ILE A 211 -12.63 31.28 14.04
C ILE A 211 -13.45 32.53 13.71
N LEU A 212 -14.78 32.42 13.69
CA LEU A 212 -15.68 33.54 13.41
C LEU A 212 -15.50 34.67 14.45
N LYS A 213 -15.45 34.33 15.74
CA LYS A 213 -15.21 35.31 16.82
C LYS A 213 -13.90 36.05 16.66
N ARG A 214 -12.81 35.34 16.34
CA ARG A 214 -11.48 35.94 16.15
C ARG A 214 -11.40 36.80 14.89
N CYS A 215 -12.07 36.40 13.81
CA CYS A 215 -12.15 37.21 12.59
C CYS A 215 -12.94 38.50 12.83
N ASP A 216 -14.11 38.43 13.47
CA ASP A 216 -14.93 39.60 13.82
C ASP A 216 -14.20 40.55 14.79
N ALA A 217 -13.51 40.02 15.81
CA ALA A 217 -12.71 40.82 16.73
C ALA A 217 -11.57 41.58 16.03
N PHE A 218 -10.90 40.92 15.07
CA PHE A 218 -9.85 41.55 14.27
C PHE A 218 -10.41 42.59 13.31
N GLU A 219 -11.56 42.35 12.66
CA GLU A 219 -12.18 43.32 11.75
C GLU A 219 -12.66 44.58 12.47
N ARG A 220 -13.19 44.45 13.69
CA ARG A 220 -13.65 45.58 14.50
C ARG A 220 -12.50 46.43 15.02
N THR A 221 -11.48 45.79 15.59
CA THR A 221 -10.36 46.48 16.25
C THR A 221 -9.03 45.76 15.97
N PRO A 222 -8.43 45.96 14.78
CA PRO A 222 -7.21 45.24 14.37
C PRO A 222 -6.01 45.49 15.30
N GLU A 223 -5.85 46.72 15.80
CA GLU A 223 -4.72 47.12 16.64
C GLU A 223 -4.80 46.51 18.05
N ALA A 224 -5.98 46.58 18.69
CA ALA A 224 -6.20 45.99 20.01
C ALA A 224 -6.07 44.45 19.98
N PHE A 225 -6.57 43.82 18.91
CA PHE A 225 -6.42 42.37 18.73
C PHE A 225 -4.95 41.96 18.55
N ALA A 226 -4.16 42.72 17.78
CA ALA A 226 -2.73 42.46 17.66
C ALA A 226 -1.99 42.62 19.00
N GLU A 227 -2.39 43.58 19.83
CA GLU A 227 -1.79 43.80 21.14
C GLU A 227 -2.06 42.64 22.11
N GLU A 228 -3.29 42.10 22.12
CA GLU A 228 -3.67 40.92 22.91
C GLU A 228 -2.77 39.71 22.61
N TRP A 229 -2.52 39.44 21.33
CA TRP A 229 -1.74 38.28 20.87
C TRP A 229 -0.23 38.52 20.83
N SER A 230 0.23 39.75 21.08
CA SER A 230 1.64 40.15 21.03
C SER A 230 2.55 39.30 21.94
N LYS A 231 2.05 38.81 23.09
CA LYS A 231 2.82 37.97 24.02
C LYS A 231 3.08 36.57 23.42
N ALA A 232 2.07 35.99 22.77
CA ALA A 232 2.19 34.71 22.08
C ALA A 232 3.10 34.80 20.86
N GLU A 233 2.97 35.88 20.08
CA GLU A 233 3.82 36.15 18.92
C GLU A 233 5.30 36.31 19.32
N ARG A 234 5.59 37.07 20.39
CA ARG A 234 6.95 37.18 20.94
C ARG A 234 7.52 35.83 21.36
N LYS A 235 6.71 34.92 21.91
CA LYS A 235 7.14 33.56 22.26
C LYS A 235 7.53 32.76 21.02
N THR A 236 6.71 32.83 19.96
CA THR A 236 6.98 32.18 18.68
C THR A 236 8.24 32.74 18.02
N LEU A 237 8.41 34.06 18.01
CA LEU A 237 9.59 34.75 17.45
C LEU A 237 10.87 34.34 18.18
N ARG A 238 10.85 34.29 19.52
CA ARG A 238 11.99 33.81 20.33
C ARG A 238 12.36 32.36 19.98
N LYS A 239 11.38 31.50 19.74
CA LYS A 239 11.62 30.11 19.30
C LYS A 239 12.27 30.04 17.92
N ILE A 240 11.82 30.86 16.96
CA ILE A 240 12.43 30.92 15.62
C ILE A 240 13.86 31.44 15.70
N ALA A 241 14.11 32.51 16.45
CA ALA A 241 15.45 33.09 16.62
C ALA A 241 16.43 32.10 17.26
N LYS A 242 16.04 31.50 18.40
CA LYS A 242 16.81 30.45 19.07
C LYS A 242 17.03 29.23 18.16
N GLY A 243 16.00 28.88 17.38
CA GLY A 243 16.04 27.88 16.31
C GLY A 243 17.18 28.11 15.33
N LYS A 244 17.25 29.31 14.74
CA LYS A 244 18.27 29.68 13.74
C LYS A 244 19.69 29.66 14.32
N ASP A 245 19.88 30.18 15.53
CA ASP A 245 21.20 30.28 16.15
C ASP A 245 21.80 28.89 16.49
N LEU A 246 20.95 27.97 16.94
CA LEU A 246 21.38 26.63 17.36
C LEU A 246 21.41 25.62 16.20
N LEU A 247 20.72 25.87 15.08
CA LEU A 247 20.64 24.94 13.94
C LEU A 247 22.01 24.50 13.43
N ALA A 248 22.97 25.43 13.35
CA ALA A 248 24.34 25.15 12.90
C ALA A 248 25.13 24.24 13.85
N ARG A 249 24.74 24.17 15.13
CA ARG A 249 25.41 23.40 16.18
C ARG A 249 24.83 22.00 16.38
N VAL A 250 23.66 21.71 15.80
CA VAL A 250 23.00 20.41 15.95
C VAL A 250 23.57 19.40 14.97
N THR A 251 24.22 18.38 15.52
CA THR A 251 24.65 17.16 14.82
C THR A 251 23.57 16.10 14.91
N VAL A 252 23.27 15.45 13.79
CA VAL A 252 22.32 14.33 13.76
C VAL A 252 23.12 13.04 13.90
N PRO A 253 22.84 12.19 14.91
CA PRO A 253 23.53 10.91 15.06
C PRO A 253 23.31 9.99 13.86
N ASP A 254 24.30 9.16 13.55
CA ASP A 254 24.24 8.22 12.41
C ASP A 254 23.06 7.25 12.51
N ALA A 255 22.64 6.87 13.73
CA ALA A 255 21.44 6.07 13.96
C ALA A 255 20.16 6.76 13.43
N VAL A 256 20.05 8.07 13.61
CA VAL A 256 18.90 8.86 13.13
C VAL A 256 18.96 9.04 11.61
N LEU A 257 20.15 9.21 11.04
CA LEU A 257 20.34 9.26 9.58
C LEU A 257 20.02 7.92 8.92
N THR A 258 20.43 6.82 9.56
CA THR A 258 20.11 5.45 9.13
C THR A 258 18.60 5.26 9.15
N ARG A 259 17.94 5.65 10.24
CA ARG A 259 16.49 5.53 10.36
C ARG A 259 15.71 6.39 9.37
N ALA A 260 16.18 7.62 9.12
CA ALA A 260 15.60 8.50 8.12
C ALA A 260 15.72 7.91 6.70
N SER A 261 16.85 7.26 6.41
CA SER A 261 17.09 6.61 5.12
C SER A 261 16.25 5.34 4.96
N GLU A 262 16.15 4.51 6.00
CA GLU A 262 15.25 3.35 6.04
C GLU A 262 13.79 3.76 5.78
N LEU A 263 13.34 4.84 6.42
CA LEU A 263 11.97 5.36 6.25
C LEU A 263 11.72 5.80 4.80
N CYS A 264 12.64 6.57 4.22
CA CYS A 264 12.49 7.06 2.84
C CYS A 264 12.50 5.90 1.83
N MET A 265 13.33 4.88 2.07
CA MET A 265 13.33 3.67 1.27
C MET A 265 12.04 2.86 1.40
N ALA A 266 11.52 2.69 2.62
CA ALA A 266 10.29 1.93 2.87
C ALA A 266 9.06 2.57 2.20
N VAL A 267 9.01 3.90 2.15
CA VAL A 267 7.92 4.66 1.49
C VAL A 267 8.08 4.69 -0.03
N GLY A 268 9.22 4.24 -0.56
CA GLY A 268 9.53 4.27 -1.99
C GLY A 268 9.77 5.70 -2.51
N ALA A 269 10.34 6.57 -1.68
CA ALA A 269 10.74 7.90 -2.11
C ALA A 269 11.93 7.79 -3.09
N ASP A 270 11.81 8.44 -4.24
CA ASP A 270 12.85 8.41 -5.27
C ASP A 270 14.00 9.39 -4.94
N GLY A 271 15.23 8.90 -4.97
CA GLY A 271 16.44 9.71 -4.75
C GLY A 271 16.71 10.11 -3.30
N LEU A 272 17.74 10.94 -3.07
CA LEU A 272 18.21 11.35 -1.73
C LEU A 272 17.51 12.58 -1.14
N ARG A 273 16.53 13.13 -1.86
CA ARG A 273 15.89 14.39 -1.48
C ARG A 273 15.00 14.20 -0.27
N GLY A 274 14.25 13.10 -0.20
CA GLY A 274 13.42 12.74 0.95
C GLY A 274 14.23 12.68 2.24
N GLU A 275 15.39 12.01 2.23
CA GLU A 275 16.27 11.86 3.40
C GLU A 275 16.81 13.21 3.87
N LEU A 276 17.29 14.03 2.93
CA LEU A 276 17.84 15.36 3.25
C LEU A 276 16.76 16.28 3.83
N THR A 277 15.57 16.26 3.25
CA THR A 277 14.42 17.04 3.71
C THR A 277 13.96 16.58 5.09
N LEU A 278 13.87 15.27 5.33
CA LEU A 278 13.51 14.69 6.61
C LEU A 278 14.52 15.04 7.70
N MET A 279 15.82 14.87 7.42
CA MET A 279 16.90 15.24 8.33
C MET A 279 16.86 16.75 8.67
N ARG A 280 16.73 17.63 7.67
CA ARG A 280 16.69 19.08 7.88
C ARG A 280 15.45 19.48 8.70
N SER A 281 14.31 18.88 8.41
CA SER A 281 13.06 19.12 9.13
C SER A 281 13.15 18.66 10.58
N ALA A 282 13.71 17.48 10.83
CA ALA A 282 13.94 16.95 12.18
C ALA A 282 14.88 17.85 12.99
N ARG A 283 15.97 18.34 12.38
CA ARG A 283 16.89 19.30 13.03
C ARG A 283 16.17 20.60 13.38
N ALA A 284 15.45 21.19 12.42
CA ALA A 284 14.72 22.43 12.63
C ALA A 284 13.65 22.29 13.73
N LEU A 285 12.98 21.14 13.79
CA LEU A 285 12.00 20.81 14.82
C LEU A 285 12.64 20.65 16.21
N PHE A 286 13.73 19.90 16.30
CA PHE A 286 14.47 19.68 17.56
C PHE A 286 14.92 21.01 18.18
N VAL A 287 15.53 21.88 17.38
CA VAL A 287 16.09 23.14 17.88
C VAL A 287 15.00 24.11 18.37
N ARG A 288 13.79 23.99 17.85
CA ARG A 288 12.63 24.80 18.27
C ARG A 288 12.15 24.48 19.69
N GLY A 289 12.60 23.37 20.29
CA GLY A 289 12.33 23.02 21.69
C GLY A 289 11.04 22.24 21.89
N MET A 290 10.81 21.20 21.09
CA MET A 290 9.99 20.06 21.53
C MET A 290 10.93 19.09 22.26
N SER A 291 10.48 18.64 23.44
CA SER A 291 11.16 17.63 24.25
C SER A 291 11.49 16.40 23.40
N ALA A 292 12.61 15.77 23.74
CA ALA A 292 13.11 14.54 23.16
C ALA A 292 11.97 13.54 22.87
N ALA A 293 12.01 12.95 21.67
CA ALA A 293 11.57 11.59 21.33
C ALA A 293 10.79 10.80 22.41
N GLY A 294 9.63 11.32 22.79
CA GLY A 294 8.67 10.76 23.73
C GLY A 294 7.33 11.36 23.34
N ASP A 295 6.37 10.49 23.05
CA ASP A 295 5.00 10.80 22.59
C ASP A 295 4.79 11.17 21.12
N LEU A 296 5.76 10.82 20.26
CA LEU A 296 5.51 10.48 18.85
C LEU A 296 6.50 9.39 18.44
N ALA A 297 6.45 8.25 19.14
CA ALA A 297 6.56 7.00 18.39
C ALA A 297 5.18 6.83 17.75
N PRO A 298 4.98 7.18 16.46
CA PRO A 298 3.90 6.50 15.75
C PRO A 298 4.14 5.00 15.94
N PRO A 299 3.10 4.16 16.13
CA PRO A 299 3.29 2.72 16.06
C PRO A 299 4.07 2.48 14.77
N MET A 300 5.28 1.95 14.90
CA MET A 300 6.06 1.56 13.73
C MET A 300 5.11 0.73 12.87
N PRO A 301 4.77 1.15 11.64
CA PRO A 301 4.01 0.28 10.78
C PRO A 301 4.83 -1.00 10.68
N ALA A 302 4.22 -2.09 11.14
CA ALA A 302 4.77 -3.44 11.13
C ALA A 302 5.35 -3.72 9.75
N ASP A 303 6.66 -3.59 9.60
CA ASP A 303 7.33 -3.99 8.38
C ASP A 303 7.47 -5.51 8.42
N VAL A 304 7.04 -6.19 7.37
CA VAL A 304 7.10 -7.65 7.19
C VAL A 304 8.49 -8.19 7.51
N TRP A 305 9.52 -7.37 7.28
CA TRP A 305 10.90 -7.64 7.64
C TRP A 305 11.20 -7.69 9.12
N SER A 306 10.72 -6.72 9.88
CA SER A 306 10.86 -6.69 11.34
C SER A 306 10.17 -7.91 11.97
N ASP A 307 9.05 -8.32 11.39
CA ASP A 307 8.29 -9.49 11.79
C ASP A 307 8.99 -10.79 11.48
N ALA A 308 9.63 -10.89 10.32
CA ALA A 308 10.41 -12.06 9.94
C ALA A 308 11.63 -12.27 10.85
N LEU A 309 12.35 -11.20 11.18
CA LEU A 309 13.50 -11.25 12.08
C LEU A 309 13.07 -11.54 13.52
N LEU A 310 11.95 -10.96 13.96
CA LEU A 310 11.37 -11.26 15.27
C LEU A 310 10.93 -12.73 15.34
N ALA A 311 10.21 -13.24 14.34
CA ALA A 311 9.82 -14.64 14.26
C ALA A 311 11.04 -15.59 14.30
N ALA A 312 12.13 -15.25 13.60
CA ALA A 312 13.38 -16.01 13.66
C ALA A 312 13.99 -16.01 15.09
N ARG A 313 13.99 -14.88 15.79
CA ARG A 313 14.45 -14.79 17.19
C ARG A 313 13.59 -15.65 18.12
N LEU A 314 12.28 -15.61 17.96
CA LEU A 314 11.35 -16.42 18.76
C LEU A 314 11.60 -17.92 18.53
N CYS A 315 11.80 -18.36 17.29
CA CYS A 315 12.15 -19.75 16.98
C CYS A 315 13.52 -20.18 17.56
N ALA A 316 14.49 -19.29 17.64
CA ALA A 316 15.77 -19.59 18.29
C ALA A 316 15.62 -19.79 19.81
N ILE A 317 14.70 -19.06 20.44
CA ILE A 317 14.41 -19.16 21.88
C ILE A 317 13.60 -20.42 22.21
N ASP A 318 12.55 -20.70 21.43
CA ASP A 318 11.70 -21.87 21.59
C ASP A 318 11.64 -22.69 20.29
N PRO A 319 12.49 -23.73 20.15
CA PRO A 319 12.45 -24.65 19.02
C PRO A 319 11.09 -25.36 18.86
N GLY A 320 10.29 -25.40 19.93
CA GLY A 320 8.92 -25.90 19.92
C GLY A 320 7.95 -25.07 19.08
N LEU A 321 8.35 -23.91 18.57
CA LEU A 321 7.60 -23.17 17.54
C LEU A 321 7.69 -23.83 16.16
N GLY A 322 8.53 -24.85 15.98
CA GLY A 322 8.64 -25.67 14.78
C GLY A 322 9.33 -24.99 13.59
N GLY A 323 9.09 -23.70 13.37
CA GLY A 323 9.82 -22.89 12.41
C GLY A 323 8.98 -21.94 11.56
N LEU A 324 9.48 -21.64 10.35
CA LEU A 324 8.97 -20.58 9.50
C LEU A 324 8.72 -21.06 8.06
N VAL A 325 7.64 -20.58 7.46
CA VAL A 325 7.43 -20.58 6.00
C VAL A 325 7.77 -19.20 5.48
N LEU A 326 8.73 -19.12 4.55
CA LEU A 326 9.19 -17.88 3.93
C LEU A 326 8.88 -17.91 2.44
N ARG A 327 7.95 -17.05 1.99
CA ARG A 327 7.57 -16.89 0.57
C ARG A 327 8.14 -15.59 0.00
N GLY A 328 8.60 -15.55 -1.24
CA GLY A 328 9.06 -14.30 -1.91
C GLY A 328 10.58 -14.02 -1.87
N GLY A 329 11.06 -12.78 -1.99
CA GLY A 329 12.45 -12.41 -2.37
C GLY A 329 13.62 -13.24 -1.77
N GLY A 330 14.52 -13.76 -2.62
CA GLY A 330 15.61 -14.67 -2.22
C GLY A 330 16.61 -14.11 -1.22
N GLU A 331 17.12 -12.89 -1.44
CA GLU A 331 18.01 -12.19 -0.49
C GLU A 331 17.33 -11.99 0.87
N ALA A 332 15.99 -11.87 0.85
CA ALA A 332 15.23 -11.67 2.06
C ALA A 332 15.27 -12.91 2.96
N ARG A 333 15.03 -14.06 2.35
CA ARG A 333 15.01 -15.34 3.04
C ARG A 333 16.40 -15.70 3.58
N ASP A 334 17.44 -15.46 2.80
CA ASP A 334 18.81 -15.78 3.19
C ASP A 334 19.23 -15.01 4.44
N ALA A 335 18.80 -13.76 4.59
CA ALA A 335 19.07 -12.97 5.78
C ALA A 335 18.30 -13.45 7.02
N VAL A 336 17.03 -13.85 6.86
CA VAL A 336 16.24 -14.42 7.97
C VAL A 336 16.82 -15.76 8.41
N VAL A 337 17.26 -16.60 7.45
CA VAL A 337 17.98 -17.84 7.73
C VAL A 337 19.28 -17.55 8.47
N ALA A 338 20.08 -16.57 8.00
CA ALA A 338 21.33 -16.18 8.65
C ALA A 338 21.10 -15.68 10.09
N ALA A 339 20.04 -14.90 10.31
CA ALA A 339 19.64 -14.43 11.64
C ALA A 339 19.27 -15.61 12.56
N LEU A 340 18.44 -16.54 12.08
CA LEU A 340 18.07 -17.75 12.84
C LEU A 340 19.30 -18.59 13.20
N VAL A 341 20.22 -18.80 12.25
CA VAL A 341 21.46 -19.54 12.48
C VAL A 341 22.33 -18.85 13.54
N ALA A 342 22.43 -17.51 13.50
CA ALA A 342 23.17 -16.76 14.53
C ALA A 342 22.54 -16.93 15.93
N GLY A 343 21.20 -16.94 16.01
CA GLY A 343 20.47 -17.12 17.27
C GLY A 343 20.57 -18.52 17.89
N LEU A 344 20.76 -19.57 17.08
CA LEU A 344 20.90 -20.96 17.54
C LEU A 344 22.27 -21.28 18.17
N GLY A 345 23.25 -20.37 18.09
CA GLY A 345 24.57 -20.51 18.70
C GLY A 345 25.66 -21.08 17.76
N GLN A 346 26.93 -20.84 18.09
CA GLN A 346 28.07 -21.32 17.30
C GLN A 346 28.18 -22.85 17.38
N GLY A 347 27.97 -23.53 16.25
CA GLY A 347 28.11 -24.99 16.13
C GLY A 347 26.79 -25.76 15.93
N ALA A 348 25.64 -25.09 15.91
CA ALA A 348 24.36 -25.73 15.60
C ALA A 348 24.36 -26.33 14.17
N PRO A 349 23.93 -27.59 13.97
CA PRO A 349 23.97 -28.22 12.66
C PRO A 349 22.93 -27.61 11.71
N VAL A 350 23.39 -27.06 10.58
CA VAL A 350 22.52 -26.55 9.51
C VAL A 350 22.50 -27.57 8.36
N LYS A 351 21.34 -28.18 8.11
CA LYS A 351 21.16 -29.18 7.05
C LYS A 351 20.18 -28.67 6.01
N ARG A 352 20.55 -28.76 4.74
CA ARG A 352 19.68 -28.39 3.61
C ARG A 352 19.19 -29.64 2.91
N LEU A 353 17.87 -29.75 2.74
CA LEU A 353 17.24 -30.91 2.13
C LEU A 353 17.55 -30.97 0.62
N PRO A 354 18.11 -32.09 0.11
CA PRO A 354 18.27 -32.31 -1.33
C PRO A 354 16.92 -32.43 -2.05
N ALA A 355 16.82 -31.91 -3.27
CA ALA A 355 15.58 -31.91 -4.06
C ALA A 355 15.03 -33.32 -4.40
N HIS A 356 15.89 -34.33 -4.44
CA HIS A 356 15.54 -35.72 -4.74
C HIS A 356 16.12 -36.65 -3.67
N ILE A 357 15.81 -36.40 -2.40
CA ILE A 357 16.22 -37.26 -1.31
C ILE A 357 15.36 -38.53 -1.28
N ASP A 358 16.01 -39.69 -1.19
CA ASP A 358 15.35 -40.95 -0.89
C ASP A 358 15.13 -41.12 0.62
N ASP A 359 14.25 -42.03 0.99
CA ASP A 359 13.92 -42.26 2.39
C ASP A 359 15.10 -42.75 3.22
N GLU A 360 16.05 -43.49 2.62
CA GLU A 360 17.22 -44.04 3.31
C GLU A 360 18.17 -42.91 3.74
N ARG A 361 18.35 -41.90 2.89
CA ARG A 361 19.12 -40.71 3.21
C ARG A 361 18.35 -39.76 4.14
N LEU A 362 17.03 -39.70 4.05
CA LEU A 362 16.18 -38.85 4.88
C LEU A 362 16.13 -39.33 6.34
N LEU A 363 15.74 -40.60 6.53
CA LEU A 363 15.49 -41.21 7.83
C LEU A 363 16.75 -41.85 8.43
N GLY A 364 17.67 -42.29 7.57
CA GLY A 364 18.77 -43.18 7.94
C GLY A 364 18.48 -44.61 7.51
N GLY A 365 19.54 -45.41 7.42
CA GLY A 365 19.47 -46.75 6.87
C GLY A 365 20.76 -47.53 7.08
N LEU A 366 20.95 -48.60 6.31
CA LEU A 366 22.12 -49.45 6.40
C LEU A 366 23.17 -48.99 5.38
N ASP A 367 24.38 -48.64 5.85
CA ASP A 367 25.48 -48.31 4.97
C ASP A 367 25.98 -49.59 4.30
N LEU A 368 25.49 -49.86 3.09
CA LEU A 368 25.84 -51.05 2.32
C LEU A 368 27.35 -51.16 2.07
N GLY A 369 28.05 -50.05 1.86
CA GLY A 369 29.50 -50.05 1.60
C GLY A 369 30.29 -50.43 2.85
N ALA A 370 29.97 -49.82 3.99
CA ALA A 370 30.59 -50.14 5.27
C ALA A 370 30.18 -51.55 5.75
N THR A 371 28.94 -51.97 5.48
CA THR A 371 28.44 -53.29 5.87
C THR A 371 29.11 -54.41 5.08
N LEU A 372 29.23 -54.25 3.75
CA LEU A 372 29.89 -55.24 2.89
C LEU A 372 31.40 -55.35 3.15
N SER A 373 32.05 -54.25 3.53
CA SER A 373 33.48 -54.24 3.85
C SER A 373 33.82 -54.79 5.24
N THR A 374 32.93 -54.62 6.22
CA THR A 374 33.15 -55.07 7.61
C THR A 374 32.49 -56.42 7.92
N GLY A 375 31.56 -56.89 7.08
CA GLY A 375 30.78 -58.10 7.30
C GLY A 375 29.76 -57.99 8.44
N ARG A 376 29.49 -56.78 8.94
CA ARG A 376 28.54 -56.49 10.02
C ARG A 376 27.64 -55.33 9.58
N ALA A 377 26.37 -55.34 9.96
CA ALA A 377 25.45 -54.25 9.66
C ALA A 377 25.94 -52.93 10.30
N VAL A 378 26.29 -51.96 9.47
CA VAL A 378 26.70 -50.60 9.86
C VAL A 378 25.56 -49.66 9.49
N SER A 379 25.03 -48.92 10.46
CA SER A 379 23.97 -47.94 10.21
C SER A 379 24.52 -46.57 9.82
N ARG A 380 23.78 -45.88 8.96
CA ARG A 380 24.02 -44.49 8.55
C ARG A 380 22.93 -43.60 9.11
N THR A 381 23.33 -42.47 9.70
CA THR A 381 22.40 -41.44 10.17
C THR A 381 21.73 -40.71 9.01
N GLY A 382 20.41 -40.53 9.11
CA GLY A 382 19.63 -39.75 8.16
C GLY A 382 19.79 -38.24 8.34
N VAL A 383 19.43 -37.47 7.32
CA VAL A 383 19.51 -36.00 7.33
C VAL A 383 18.70 -35.39 8.47
N LEU A 384 17.56 -35.99 8.86
CA LEU A 384 16.74 -35.49 9.96
C LEU A 384 17.43 -35.63 11.33
N ALA A 385 18.09 -36.77 11.57
CA ALA A 385 18.88 -36.98 12.79
C ALA A 385 20.16 -36.15 12.80
N GLU A 386 20.80 -35.96 11.63
CA GLU A 386 21.96 -35.07 11.49
C GLU A 386 21.63 -33.59 11.76
N ALA A 387 20.35 -33.20 11.77
CA ALA A 387 19.89 -31.84 12.05
C ALA A 387 19.53 -31.60 13.53
N ASP A 388 19.59 -32.62 14.41
CA ASP A 388 19.25 -32.48 15.83
C ASP A 388 20.03 -31.33 16.51
N GLY A 389 19.30 -30.49 17.24
CA GLY A 389 19.82 -29.30 17.90
C GLY A 389 20.08 -28.11 16.95
N GLY A 390 19.62 -28.17 15.71
CA GLY A 390 19.90 -27.13 14.71
C GLY A 390 18.76 -26.80 13.76
N LEU A 391 19.09 -26.57 12.49
CA LEU A 391 18.20 -26.02 11.47
C LEU A 391 18.10 -26.94 10.25
N LEU A 392 16.89 -27.29 9.85
CA LEU A 392 16.57 -27.96 8.59
C LEU A 392 15.99 -26.96 7.57
N ILE A 393 16.72 -26.72 6.48
CA ILE A 393 16.27 -25.86 5.39
C ILE A 393 15.64 -26.72 4.29
N VAL A 394 14.38 -26.44 3.97
CA VAL A 394 13.63 -27.10 2.90
C VAL A 394 13.51 -26.12 1.72
N PRO A 395 14.37 -26.23 0.69
CA PRO A 395 14.27 -25.39 -0.51
C PRO A 395 13.09 -25.82 -1.38
N MET A 396 12.48 -24.87 -2.10
CA MET A 396 11.35 -25.12 -3.01
C MET A 396 10.24 -25.95 -2.35
N ALA A 397 9.86 -25.55 -1.13
CA ALA A 397 8.96 -26.31 -0.28
C ALA A 397 7.59 -26.53 -0.92
N GLU A 398 7.16 -25.67 -1.86
CA GLU A 398 5.95 -25.83 -2.68
C GLU A 398 5.98 -27.04 -3.62
N ARG A 399 7.17 -27.60 -3.89
CA ARG A 399 7.38 -28.80 -4.71
C ARG A 399 7.67 -30.04 -3.88
N LEU A 400 7.66 -29.94 -2.55
CA LEU A 400 7.96 -31.06 -1.67
C LEU A 400 6.86 -32.13 -1.78
N ALA A 401 7.26 -33.38 -2.04
CA ALA A 401 6.33 -34.49 -2.07
C ALA A 401 5.77 -34.79 -0.66
N GLU A 402 4.50 -35.18 -0.58
CA GLU A 402 3.87 -35.54 0.71
C GLU A 402 4.60 -36.67 1.44
N SER A 403 5.18 -37.62 0.70
CA SER A 403 5.98 -38.73 1.25
C SER A 403 7.23 -38.27 2.00
N VAL A 404 7.81 -37.12 1.63
CA VAL A 404 8.97 -36.52 2.29
C VAL A 404 8.53 -35.54 3.39
N ALA A 405 7.42 -34.84 3.18
CA ALA A 405 6.87 -33.90 4.17
C ALA A 405 6.37 -34.62 5.43
N ALA A 406 5.76 -35.80 5.30
CA ALA A 406 5.18 -36.55 6.42
C ALA A 406 6.21 -36.96 7.48
N PRO A 407 7.39 -37.52 7.14
CA PRO A 407 8.45 -37.78 8.12
C PRO A 407 9.00 -36.55 8.82
N ILE A 408 9.15 -35.42 8.11
CA ILE A 408 9.60 -34.15 8.71
C ILE A 408 8.56 -33.67 9.72
N ALA A 409 7.29 -33.73 9.35
CA ALA A 409 6.16 -33.39 10.20
C ALA A 409 6.08 -34.29 11.45
N ALA A 410 6.33 -35.60 11.30
CA ALA A 410 6.38 -36.53 12.43
C ALA A 410 7.53 -36.21 13.38
N ALA A 411 8.74 -35.97 12.85
CA ALA A 411 9.91 -35.59 13.65
C ALA A 411 9.69 -34.28 14.44
N LEU A 412 8.98 -33.30 13.87
CA LEU A 412 8.60 -32.07 14.58
C LEU A 412 7.63 -32.30 15.74
N ASP A 413 6.77 -33.33 15.65
CA ASP A 413 5.82 -33.65 16.71
C ASP A 413 6.44 -34.48 17.84
N THR A 414 7.31 -35.43 17.48
CA THR A 414 7.90 -36.40 18.42
C THR A 414 9.26 -35.97 18.96
N GLY A 415 9.99 -35.12 18.23
CA GLY A 415 11.40 -34.80 18.49
C GLY A 415 12.37 -35.95 18.18
N GLU A 416 11.90 -37.02 17.55
CA GLU A 416 12.67 -38.22 17.23
C GLU A 416 12.29 -38.78 15.86
N VAL A 417 13.27 -39.33 15.16
CA VAL A 417 13.06 -40.09 13.93
C VAL A 417 13.14 -41.57 14.25
N ILE A 418 12.10 -42.31 13.87
CA ILE A 418 12.02 -43.76 13.99
C ILE A 418 12.10 -44.34 12.59
N ALA A 419 13.17 -45.08 12.30
CA ALA A 419 13.34 -45.82 11.07
C ALA A 419 13.22 -47.33 11.36
N GLU A 420 12.14 -47.96 10.88
CA GLU A 420 11.91 -49.40 10.98
C GLU A 420 12.12 -50.03 9.61
N ARG A 421 13.33 -50.54 9.34
CA ARG A 421 13.72 -51.09 8.03
C ARG A 421 14.69 -52.25 8.19
N GLU A 422 14.57 -53.25 7.31
CA GLU A 422 15.50 -54.39 7.22
C GLU A 422 15.70 -55.17 8.54
N GLY A 423 14.65 -55.23 9.37
CA GLY A 423 14.68 -55.91 10.67
C GLY A 423 15.34 -55.10 11.81
N MET A 424 15.64 -53.82 11.59
CA MET A 424 16.21 -52.90 12.58
C MET A 424 15.25 -51.75 12.87
N THR A 425 15.16 -51.37 14.15
CA THR A 425 14.46 -50.16 14.60
C THR A 425 15.52 -49.17 15.08
N LEU A 426 15.80 -48.15 14.28
CA LEU A 426 16.68 -47.06 14.65
C LEU A 426 15.84 -45.92 15.21
N ARG A 427 16.11 -45.50 16.46
CA ARG A 427 15.56 -44.28 17.05
C ARG A 427 16.68 -43.28 17.19
N SER A 428 16.49 -42.08 16.67
CA SER A 428 17.47 -41.00 16.76
C SER A 428 16.78 -39.70 17.13
N PRO A 429 17.37 -38.89 18.02
CA PRO A 429 16.84 -37.56 18.32
C PRO A 429 16.88 -36.70 17.07
N ALA A 430 15.87 -35.86 16.90
CA ALA A 430 15.62 -35.08 15.70
C ALA A 430 14.87 -33.77 16.04
N ARG A 431 15.41 -33.01 17.00
CA ARG A 431 14.85 -31.74 17.46
C ARG A 431 15.48 -30.60 16.67
N PHE A 432 14.81 -30.12 15.65
CA PHE A 432 15.31 -29.05 14.79
C PHE A 432 14.20 -28.05 14.49
N VAL A 433 14.62 -26.83 14.14
CA VAL A 433 13.72 -25.83 13.55
C VAL A 433 13.70 -26.02 12.04
N VAL A 434 12.56 -25.85 11.39
CA VAL A 434 12.43 -25.93 9.93
C VAL A 434 12.25 -24.55 9.32
N VAL A 435 13.02 -24.25 8.27
CA VAL A 435 12.74 -23.12 7.38
C VAL A 435 12.31 -23.66 6.02
N ALA A 436 11.03 -23.51 5.71
CA ALA A 436 10.44 -23.86 4.43
C ALA A 436 10.49 -22.65 3.49
N LEU A 437 11.29 -22.75 2.43
CA LEU A 437 11.45 -21.71 1.42
C LEU A 437 10.44 -21.96 0.30
N ASP A 438 9.42 -21.11 0.20
CA ASP A 438 8.32 -21.21 -0.76
C ASP A 438 8.56 -20.27 -1.97
N ASP A 439 8.95 -20.83 -3.11
CA ASP A 439 9.15 -20.11 -4.36
C ASP A 439 7.89 -20.03 -5.24
N GLY A 440 6.74 -20.46 -4.71
CA GLY A 440 5.46 -20.47 -5.42
C GLY A 440 5.04 -19.07 -5.86
N VAL A 441 4.81 -18.90 -7.16
CA VAL A 441 4.36 -17.63 -7.75
C VAL A 441 2.84 -17.60 -7.85
N GLU A 442 2.19 -18.76 -8.03
CA GLU A 442 0.73 -18.86 -8.05
C GLU A 442 0.15 -19.14 -6.64
N PRO A 443 -1.08 -18.68 -6.31
CA PRO A 443 -1.65 -18.84 -4.97
C PRO A 443 -1.87 -20.29 -4.52
N ASP A 444 -1.93 -21.22 -5.47
CA ASP A 444 -2.11 -22.67 -5.34
C ASP A 444 -0.79 -23.44 -5.26
N GLU A 445 0.33 -22.85 -5.67
CA GLU A 445 1.67 -23.36 -5.39
C GLU A 445 2.00 -23.03 -3.93
N ARG A 446 1.75 -23.98 -3.01
CA ARG A 446 2.04 -23.84 -1.59
C ARG A 446 2.71 -25.11 -1.05
N PRO A 447 3.55 -24.99 -0.01
CA PRO A 447 4.11 -26.17 0.65
C PRO A 447 3.02 -27.08 1.24
N PRO A 448 3.28 -28.39 1.38
CA PRO A 448 2.33 -29.34 1.92
C PRO A 448 1.73 -28.89 3.26
N VAL A 449 0.41 -29.02 3.39
CA VAL A 449 -0.34 -28.61 4.60
C VAL A 449 0.19 -29.34 5.84
N ALA A 450 0.54 -30.62 5.70
CA ALA A 450 1.11 -31.44 6.77
C ALA A 450 2.37 -30.80 7.40
N LEU A 451 3.20 -30.11 6.61
CA LEU A 451 4.36 -29.38 7.11
C LEU A 451 3.97 -28.00 7.65
N THR A 452 3.18 -27.22 6.89
CA THR A 452 2.87 -25.82 7.22
C THR A 452 1.94 -25.64 8.43
N GLU A 453 1.25 -26.69 8.89
CA GLU A 453 0.51 -26.68 10.16
C GLU A 453 1.40 -26.83 11.39
N ARG A 454 2.65 -27.28 11.23
CA ARG A 454 3.62 -27.51 12.31
C ARG A 454 4.66 -26.40 12.45
N LEU A 455 4.60 -25.40 11.59
CA LEU A 455 5.47 -24.23 11.62
C LEU A 455 4.68 -23.05 12.16
N ALA A 456 5.15 -22.37 13.22
CA ALA A 456 4.44 -21.28 13.87
C ALA A 456 4.33 -20.02 13.00
N PHE A 457 5.29 -19.72 12.14
CA PHE A 457 5.32 -18.43 11.43
C PHE A 457 5.14 -18.59 9.92
N ARG A 458 4.41 -17.65 9.32
CA ARG A 458 4.20 -17.55 7.87
C ARG A 458 4.48 -16.13 7.43
N VAL A 459 5.52 -15.95 6.63
CA VAL A 459 5.98 -14.63 6.18
C VAL A 459 5.97 -14.61 4.66
N ASP A 460 5.34 -13.58 4.10
CA ASP A 460 5.24 -13.38 2.65
C ASP A 460 5.93 -12.06 2.25
N PHE A 461 7.07 -12.18 1.57
CA PHE A 461 7.87 -11.07 1.08
C PHE A 461 7.48 -10.61 -0.33
N ALA A 462 6.36 -11.06 -0.92
CA ALA A 462 6.01 -10.76 -2.31
C ALA A 462 5.99 -9.26 -2.66
N ASP A 463 5.61 -8.40 -1.71
CA ASP A 463 5.56 -6.95 -1.85
C ASP A 463 6.67 -6.22 -1.05
N ALA A 464 7.57 -6.95 -0.37
CA ALA A 464 8.55 -6.39 0.55
C ALA A 464 9.92 -6.18 -0.12
N GLN A 465 10.45 -4.95 -0.06
CA GLN A 465 11.82 -4.70 -0.49
C GLN A 465 12.81 -5.17 0.60
N PRO A 466 13.86 -5.94 0.26
CA PRO A 466 14.89 -6.29 1.23
C PRO A 466 15.60 -5.03 1.75
N PRO A 467 15.81 -4.88 3.07
CA PRO A 467 16.56 -3.75 3.61
C PRO A 467 18.01 -3.84 3.14
N LYS A 468 18.60 -2.71 2.76
CA LYS A 468 20.01 -2.63 2.30
C LYS A 468 21.02 -3.00 3.38
N MET A 469 20.62 -2.99 4.65
CA MET A 469 21.42 -3.42 5.78
C MET A 469 20.54 -4.27 6.70
N PHE A 470 20.96 -5.51 6.95
CA PHE A 470 20.26 -6.36 7.89
C PHE A 470 20.57 -5.88 9.31
N PRO A 471 19.54 -5.63 10.15
CA PRO A 471 19.75 -5.35 11.56
C PRO A 471 20.67 -6.42 12.15
N GLY A 472 21.67 -5.99 12.92
CA GLY A 472 22.84 -6.78 13.29
C GLY A 472 22.56 -8.20 13.79
N THR A 473 23.61 -9.02 13.71
CA THR A 473 23.68 -10.38 14.26
C THR A 473 22.96 -10.45 15.61
N ILE A 474 22.04 -11.42 15.71
CA ILE A 474 21.41 -11.75 16.98
C ILE A 474 22.53 -12.28 17.88
N ASP A 475 22.84 -11.55 18.95
CA ASP A 475 23.69 -12.08 20.01
C ASP A 475 23.05 -13.35 20.57
N HIS A 476 23.88 -14.32 20.97
CA HIS A 476 23.41 -15.59 21.53
C HIS A 476 22.34 -15.33 22.58
N VAL A 477 21.09 -15.75 22.31
CA VAL A 477 20.01 -15.55 23.26
C VAL A 477 20.23 -16.49 24.42
N VAL A 478 20.71 -15.95 25.55
CA VAL A 478 20.85 -16.73 26.78
C VAL A 478 19.44 -17.06 27.24
N PRO A 479 19.10 -18.34 27.51
CA PRO A 479 17.80 -18.68 28.05
C PRO A 479 17.61 -17.95 29.38
N HIS A 480 16.81 -16.88 29.38
CA HIS A 480 16.37 -16.23 30.60
C HIS A 480 15.35 -17.14 31.30
N GLY A 481 15.32 -17.06 32.64
CA GLY A 481 14.67 -18.04 33.52
C GLY A 481 13.22 -18.37 33.17
N ALA A 482 12.70 -19.45 33.75
CA ALA A 482 11.36 -19.95 33.46
C ALA A 482 10.30 -18.84 33.61
N VAL A 483 9.65 -18.47 32.51
CA VAL A 483 8.45 -17.60 32.54
C VAL A 483 7.35 -18.32 33.30
N ALA A 484 6.69 -17.58 34.21
CA ALA A 484 5.55 -18.04 34.99
C ALA A 484 4.43 -18.61 34.09
N PRO A 485 3.58 -19.51 34.61
CA PRO A 485 2.40 -19.95 33.87
C PRO A 485 1.54 -18.74 33.47
N PRO A 486 0.93 -18.76 32.26
CA PRO A 486 0.08 -17.68 31.79
C PRO A 486 -1.12 -17.51 32.73
N ALA A 487 -1.54 -16.26 32.93
CA ALA A 487 -2.78 -15.96 33.63
C ALA A 487 -4.01 -16.34 32.77
N ASP A 488 -5.15 -16.58 33.42
CA ASP A 488 -6.36 -17.09 32.76
C ASP A 488 -6.94 -16.09 31.75
N ASP A 489 -6.75 -14.79 31.97
CA ASP A 489 -7.11 -13.69 31.07
C ASP A 489 -6.32 -13.74 29.75
N ILE A 490 -5.02 -14.03 29.79
CA ILE A 490 -4.18 -14.19 28.60
C ILE A 490 -4.60 -15.42 27.79
N LEU A 491 -4.91 -16.52 28.48
CA LEU A 491 -5.42 -17.73 27.83
C LEU A 491 -6.78 -17.48 27.17
N ALA A 492 -7.67 -16.77 27.86
CA ALA A 492 -8.97 -16.37 27.34
C ALA A 492 -8.80 -15.47 26.09
N ALA A 493 -7.98 -14.43 26.16
CA ALA A 493 -7.77 -13.52 25.04
C ALA A 493 -7.21 -14.20 23.78
N ILE A 494 -6.24 -15.11 23.94
CA ILE A 494 -5.71 -15.90 22.80
C ILE A 494 -6.82 -16.80 22.23
N ALA A 495 -7.61 -17.46 23.08
CA ALA A 495 -8.68 -18.36 22.65
C ALA A 495 -9.80 -17.59 21.92
N VAL A 496 -10.26 -16.47 22.49
CA VAL A 496 -11.29 -15.59 21.91
C VAL A 496 -10.81 -15.04 20.57
N THR A 497 -9.59 -14.52 20.50
CA THR A 497 -9.01 -14.01 19.25
C THR A 497 -8.90 -15.11 18.19
N THR A 498 -8.49 -16.32 18.58
CA THR A 498 -8.40 -17.48 17.66
C THR A 498 -9.77 -17.85 17.08
N LEU A 499 -10.81 -17.88 17.92
CA LEU A 499 -12.19 -18.16 17.51
C LEU A 499 -12.75 -17.05 16.62
N ALA A 500 -12.52 -15.79 16.99
CA ALA A 500 -12.96 -14.61 16.25
C ALA A 500 -12.38 -14.57 14.82
N LEU A 501 -11.13 -15.00 14.65
CA LEU A 501 -10.46 -15.11 13.36
C LEU A 501 -10.82 -16.40 12.57
N GLY A 502 -11.67 -17.27 13.12
CA GLY A 502 -12.12 -18.51 12.47
C GLY A 502 -11.03 -19.57 12.32
N ILE A 503 -10.09 -19.66 13.25
CA ILE A 503 -8.98 -20.61 13.16
C ILE A 503 -9.39 -21.93 13.83
N ASP A 504 -9.65 -22.95 13.01
CA ASP A 504 -10.13 -24.26 13.49
C ASP A 504 -9.02 -25.17 14.09
N SER A 505 -7.75 -24.79 13.93
CA SER A 505 -6.61 -25.61 14.39
C SER A 505 -6.22 -25.33 15.83
N GLY A 506 -6.27 -26.35 16.69
CA GLY A 506 -5.82 -26.26 18.08
C GLY A 506 -4.32 -26.00 18.26
N ARG A 507 -3.51 -26.14 17.21
CA ARG A 507 -2.07 -25.80 17.24
C ARG A 507 -1.80 -24.31 17.22
N ALA A 508 -2.65 -23.52 16.55
CA ALA A 508 -2.48 -22.08 16.43
C ALA A 508 -2.46 -21.34 17.78
N PRO A 509 -3.40 -21.57 18.73
CA PRO A 509 -3.33 -20.93 20.04
C PRO A 509 -2.14 -21.41 20.89
N ILE A 510 -1.70 -22.67 20.72
CA ILE A 510 -0.49 -23.19 21.38
C ILE A 510 0.77 -22.47 20.86
N PHE A 511 0.87 -22.26 19.54
CA PHE A 511 1.96 -21.49 18.96
C PHE A 511 1.91 -20.02 19.37
N ALA A 512 0.73 -19.42 19.46
CA ALA A 512 0.59 -18.04 19.95
C ALA A 512 1.09 -17.93 21.40
N LEU A 513 0.70 -18.85 22.28
CA LEU A 513 1.17 -18.86 23.66
C LEU A 513 2.69 -19.07 23.76
N ARG A 514 3.25 -20.00 22.97
CA ARG A 514 4.70 -20.21 22.88
C ARG A 514 5.44 -18.97 22.37
N ALA A 515 4.90 -18.30 21.36
CA ALA A 515 5.46 -17.07 20.81
C ALA A 515 5.42 -15.92 21.82
N ALA A 516 4.31 -15.77 22.57
CA ALA A 516 4.18 -14.78 23.63
C ALA A 516 5.20 -15.05 24.76
N ARG A 517 5.36 -16.32 25.16
CA ARG A 517 6.38 -16.73 26.14
C ARG A 517 7.80 -16.44 25.66
N ALA A 518 8.12 -16.79 24.42
CA ALA A 518 9.42 -16.52 23.81
C ALA A 518 9.67 -15.00 23.68
N SER A 519 8.63 -14.20 23.42
CA SER A 519 8.69 -12.74 23.40
C SER A 519 8.98 -12.17 24.80
N ALA A 520 8.33 -12.70 25.83
CA ALA A 520 8.61 -12.29 27.21
C ALA A 520 10.09 -12.57 27.58
N VAL A 521 10.60 -13.76 27.23
CA VAL A 521 12.03 -14.12 27.41
C VAL A 521 12.95 -13.19 26.64
N LEU A 522 12.64 -12.88 25.37
CA LEU A 522 13.43 -11.98 24.53
C LEU A 522 13.56 -10.58 25.15
N HIS A 523 12.51 -10.10 25.83
CA HIS A 523 12.49 -8.81 26.51
C HIS A 523 12.95 -8.88 27.98
N GLY A 524 13.47 -10.03 28.43
CA GLY A 524 13.96 -10.21 29.81
C GLY A 524 12.87 -10.23 30.88
N ARG A 525 11.61 -10.50 30.50
CA ARG A 525 10.45 -10.56 31.41
C ARG A 525 10.22 -11.98 31.92
N SER A 526 9.76 -12.11 33.17
CA SER A 526 9.40 -13.39 33.81
C SER A 526 7.90 -13.70 33.77
N VAL A 527 7.08 -12.80 33.22
CA VAL A 527 5.62 -12.91 33.07
C VAL A 527 5.24 -12.42 31.67
N ILE A 528 4.23 -13.03 31.05
CA ILE A 528 3.70 -12.63 29.75
C ILE A 528 2.89 -11.34 29.92
N GLY A 529 3.25 -10.28 29.21
CA GLY A 529 2.50 -9.02 29.19
C GLY A 529 1.60 -8.87 27.96
N GLU A 530 0.79 -7.83 27.94
CA GLU A 530 -0.14 -7.54 26.83
C GLU A 530 0.59 -7.42 25.48
N ASP A 531 1.72 -6.69 25.45
CA ASP A 531 2.55 -6.55 24.24
C ASP A 531 3.02 -7.90 23.66
N ASP A 532 3.29 -8.89 24.51
CA ASP A 532 3.73 -10.22 24.06
C ASP A 532 2.59 -10.98 23.39
N VAL A 533 1.37 -10.83 23.93
CA VAL A 533 0.14 -11.40 23.35
C VAL A 533 -0.18 -10.72 22.03
N MET A 534 -0.02 -9.40 21.94
CA MET A 534 -0.17 -8.63 20.71
C MET A 534 0.80 -9.11 19.62
N ILE A 535 2.09 -9.27 19.95
CA ILE A 535 3.10 -9.81 19.03
C ILE A 535 2.72 -11.22 18.58
N ALA A 536 2.30 -12.08 19.50
CA ALA A 536 1.90 -13.45 19.19
C ALA A 536 0.67 -13.52 18.28
N ALA A 537 -0.37 -12.74 18.57
CA ALA A 537 -1.57 -12.66 17.76
C ALA A 537 -1.24 -12.16 16.35
N ARG A 538 -0.38 -11.16 16.26
CA ARG A 538 0.08 -10.54 15.00
C ARG A 538 0.90 -11.48 14.11
N LEU A 539 1.82 -12.26 14.69
CA LEU A 539 2.74 -13.14 13.95
C LEU A 539 2.20 -14.56 13.71
N VAL A 540 1.33 -15.05 14.60
CA VAL A 540 0.83 -16.43 14.57
C VAL A 540 -0.63 -16.49 14.12
N LEU A 541 -1.52 -15.69 14.72
CA LEU A 541 -2.97 -15.80 14.45
C LEU A 541 -3.38 -15.05 13.19
N GLY A 542 -2.90 -13.81 13.00
CA GLY A 542 -3.20 -12.97 11.82
C GLY A 542 -2.98 -13.68 10.47
N PRO A 543 -1.79 -14.28 10.21
CA PRO A 543 -1.53 -15.01 8.97
C PRO A 543 -2.35 -16.30 8.78
N ARG A 544 -3.08 -16.75 9.81
CA ARG A 544 -3.93 -17.96 9.81
C ARG A 544 -5.42 -17.63 9.81
N ALA A 545 -5.80 -16.37 9.94
CA ALA A 545 -7.20 -15.98 9.98
C ALA A 545 -7.95 -16.44 8.74
N THR A 546 -9.14 -16.99 8.95
CA THR A 546 -10.06 -17.44 7.88
C THR A 546 -11.36 -16.65 7.87
N ARG A 547 -11.58 -15.79 8.88
CA ARG A 547 -12.75 -14.92 9.05
C ARG A 547 -12.32 -13.58 9.62
N LEU A 548 -13.09 -12.54 9.30
CA LEU A 548 -13.02 -11.26 9.98
C LEU A 548 -14.02 -11.31 11.14
N PRO A 549 -13.65 -10.86 12.35
CA PRO A 549 -14.60 -10.66 13.42
C PRO A 549 -15.66 -9.65 12.98
N PRO A 550 -16.92 -9.83 13.39
CA PRO A 550 -17.92 -8.80 13.23
C PRO A 550 -17.45 -7.52 13.95
N PRO A 551 -17.70 -6.32 13.41
CA PRO A 551 -17.46 -5.09 14.16
C PRO A 551 -18.27 -5.16 15.48
N PRO A 552 -17.74 -4.64 16.59
CA PRO A 552 -18.43 -4.70 17.88
C PRO A 552 -19.85 -4.15 17.70
N GLU A 553 -20.84 -4.95 18.13
CA GLU A 553 -22.22 -4.51 18.14
C GLU A 553 -22.29 -3.27 19.02
N ALA A 554 -22.71 -2.13 18.46
CA ALA A 554 -23.03 -0.97 19.26
C ALA A 554 -24.07 -1.42 20.28
N GLU A 555 -23.69 -1.42 21.56
CA GLU A 555 -24.60 -1.74 22.64
C GLU A 555 -25.89 -0.93 22.44
N PRO A 556 -27.08 -1.56 22.56
CA PRO A 556 -28.32 -0.81 22.52
C PRO A 556 -28.25 0.24 23.62
N ALA A 557 -28.40 1.51 23.23
CA ALA A 557 -28.42 2.64 24.15
C ALA A 557 -29.31 2.29 25.37
N PRO A 558 -28.83 2.47 26.61
CA PRO A 558 -29.66 2.20 27.78
C PRO A 558 -30.97 2.97 27.63
N GLU A 559 -32.09 2.26 27.75
CA GLU A 559 -33.40 2.88 27.82
C GLU A 559 -33.39 3.91 28.96
N THR A 560 -33.81 5.13 28.64
CA THR A 560 -33.96 6.26 29.57
C THR A 560 -34.83 5.86 30.77
N GLU A 561 -34.22 5.37 31.84
CA GLU A 561 -34.76 5.50 33.20
C GLU A 561 -34.43 6.89 33.74
N ALA A 562 -35.43 7.49 34.38
CA ALA A 562 -35.35 8.84 34.93
C ALA A 562 -34.20 8.97 35.95
N PRO A 563 -33.49 10.11 35.99
CA PRO A 563 -32.38 10.29 36.91
C PRO A 563 -32.87 10.26 38.37
N PRO A 564 -32.16 9.57 39.28
CA PRO A 564 -32.42 9.67 40.71
C PRO A 564 -32.06 11.08 41.22
N PRO A 565 -32.64 11.51 42.36
CA PRO A 565 -32.38 12.84 42.90
C PRO A 565 -30.93 12.98 43.38
N PRO A 566 -30.37 14.21 43.36
CA PRO A 566 -28.97 14.44 43.70
C PRO A 566 -28.70 14.19 45.19
N PRO A 567 -27.55 13.59 45.56
CA PRO A 567 -27.06 13.60 46.94
C PRO A 567 -26.49 14.99 47.30
N PRO A 568 -26.43 15.33 48.60
CA PRO A 568 -25.97 16.65 49.04
C PRO A 568 -24.44 16.75 49.05
N ASP A 569 -23.97 18.00 48.98
CA ASP A 569 -22.60 18.47 48.80
C ASP A 569 -21.51 17.72 49.57
N GLY A 570 -20.44 17.37 48.85
CA GLY A 570 -19.16 16.96 49.41
C GLY A 570 -18.08 16.96 48.32
N ASP A 571 -17.08 17.83 48.49
CA ASP A 571 -15.86 17.89 47.67
C ASP A 571 -15.21 16.50 47.50
N THR A 572 -14.96 16.08 46.25
CA THR A 572 -13.73 15.39 45.86
C THR A 572 -13.58 15.36 44.34
N SER A 573 -12.37 15.62 43.89
CA SER A 573 -11.92 15.59 42.51
C SER A 573 -11.93 14.18 41.92
N GLU A 574 -12.69 13.97 40.84
CA GLU A 574 -12.57 12.77 40.00
C GLU A 574 -12.08 13.16 38.59
N GLN A 575 -10.91 12.62 38.25
CA GLN A 575 -10.37 12.58 36.90
C GLN A 575 -11.21 11.59 36.10
N GLU A 576 -11.78 12.02 34.97
CA GLU A 576 -12.33 11.10 33.97
C GLU A 576 -11.17 10.30 33.34
N SER A 577 -10.82 9.18 33.97
CA SER A 577 -10.11 8.08 33.32
C SER A 577 -11.14 7.24 32.57
N GLY A 578 -11.08 7.25 31.24
CA GLY A 578 -11.85 6.30 30.43
C GLY A 578 -11.53 4.87 30.86
N GLU A 579 -12.57 4.04 30.97
CA GLU A 579 -12.42 2.63 31.35
C GLU A 579 -11.43 1.92 30.39
N PRO A 580 -10.51 1.08 30.91
CA PRO A 580 -9.61 0.29 30.06
C PRO A 580 -10.42 -0.65 29.17
N GLN A 581 -10.13 -0.67 27.87
CA GLN A 581 -10.74 -1.64 26.95
C GLN A 581 -10.37 -3.08 27.35
N PRO A 582 -11.27 -4.06 27.17
CA PRO A 582 -10.95 -5.48 27.40
C PRO A 582 -9.73 -5.92 26.57
N LEU A 583 -8.83 -6.67 27.20
CA LEU A 583 -7.58 -7.14 26.57
C LEU A 583 -7.83 -7.95 25.28
N GLU A 584 -8.96 -8.65 25.19
CA GLU A 584 -9.37 -9.39 23.99
C GLU A 584 -9.63 -8.50 22.78
N ASP A 585 -10.20 -7.30 22.97
CA ASP A 585 -10.49 -6.36 21.88
C ASP A 585 -9.20 -5.75 21.33
N VAL A 586 -8.27 -5.40 22.22
CA VAL A 586 -6.95 -4.85 21.87
C VAL A 586 -6.13 -5.89 21.09
N VAL A 587 -6.14 -7.15 21.54
CA VAL A 587 -5.46 -8.28 20.88
C VAL A 587 -6.07 -8.60 19.51
N LEU A 588 -7.39 -8.52 19.41
CA LEU A 588 -8.10 -8.67 18.15
C LEU A 588 -7.71 -7.58 17.16
N GLU A 589 -7.68 -6.30 17.58
CA GLU A 589 -7.27 -5.17 16.75
C GLU A 589 -5.84 -5.33 16.21
N ALA A 590 -4.88 -5.78 17.01
CA ALA A 590 -3.53 -6.09 16.53
C ALA A 590 -3.49 -7.20 15.50
N ALA A 591 -4.28 -8.26 15.70
CA ALA A 591 -4.36 -9.34 14.73
C ALA A 591 -4.97 -8.87 13.41
N LEU A 592 -5.98 -7.99 13.46
CA LEU A 592 -6.60 -7.38 12.30
C LEU A 592 -5.65 -6.47 11.52
N ALA A 593 -4.80 -5.72 12.22
CA ALA A 593 -3.81 -4.83 11.60
C ALA A 593 -2.75 -5.58 10.75
N SER A 594 -2.55 -6.88 11.01
CA SER A 594 -1.55 -7.73 10.33
C SER A 594 -2.16 -8.71 9.33
N LEU A 595 -3.46 -8.61 9.06
CA LEU A 595 -4.11 -9.49 8.10
C LEU A 595 -3.50 -9.31 6.70
N PRO A 596 -3.03 -10.41 6.06
CA PRO A 596 -2.57 -10.32 4.68
C PRO A 596 -3.69 -9.86 3.75
N LYS A 597 -3.39 -8.99 2.78
CA LYS A 597 -4.36 -8.47 1.78
C LYS A 597 -5.17 -9.57 1.07
N HIS A 598 -4.60 -10.76 0.96
CA HIS A 598 -5.24 -11.92 0.35
C HIS A 598 -6.27 -12.63 1.25
N VAL A 599 -6.18 -12.50 2.57
CA VAL A 599 -7.16 -13.07 3.53
C VAL A 599 -8.42 -12.23 3.55
N LEU A 600 -8.30 -10.90 3.56
CA LEU A 600 -9.43 -9.99 3.31
C LEU A 600 -10.14 -10.30 1.99
N ALA A 601 -9.38 -10.63 0.94
CA ALA A 601 -9.92 -11.05 -0.35
C ALA A 601 -10.55 -12.47 -0.33
N GLN A 602 -10.03 -13.41 0.48
CA GLN A 602 -10.58 -14.77 0.65
C GLN A 602 -11.84 -14.81 1.53
N ILE A 603 -11.93 -13.90 2.51
CA ILE A 603 -13.11 -13.73 3.38
C ILE A 603 -14.22 -13.00 2.61
N ALA A 604 -13.87 -11.95 1.85
CA ALA A 604 -14.79 -11.34 0.89
C ALA A 604 -15.25 -12.32 -0.22
N ALA A 605 -14.50 -13.40 -0.44
CA ALA A 605 -14.85 -14.47 -1.36
C ALA A 605 -15.77 -15.56 -0.75
N GLY A 606 -16.10 -15.52 0.55
CA GLY A 606 -17.00 -16.49 1.17
C GLY A 606 -16.35 -17.85 1.36
N GLY A 607 -15.91 -18.12 2.60
CA GLY A 607 -15.35 -19.40 3.01
C GLY A 607 -16.40 -20.50 3.04
N GLY A 608 -16.43 -21.30 1.97
CA GLY A 608 -17.08 -22.61 1.94
C GLY A 608 -16.13 -23.62 1.30
N ARG A 609 -15.75 -24.66 2.05
CA ARG A 609 -15.02 -25.85 1.57
C ARG A 609 -15.59 -26.32 0.23
N ARG A 610 -14.79 -26.36 -0.83
CA ARG A 610 -15.09 -27.09 -2.06
C ARG A 610 -14.40 -28.44 -2.05
N SER A 611 -15.18 -29.50 -2.29
CA SER A 611 -14.70 -30.82 -2.67
C SER A 611 -13.89 -30.77 -3.97
N PRO A 612 -12.83 -31.59 -4.11
CA PRO A 612 -11.94 -31.54 -5.26
C PRO A 612 -12.53 -32.33 -6.43
N GLN A 613 -13.40 -31.72 -7.23
CA GLN A 613 -13.83 -32.29 -8.51
C GLN A 613 -14.50 -31.24 -9.41
N ALA A 614 -13.71 -30.37 -10.03
CA ALA A 614 -14.03 -29.73 -11.31
C ALA A 614 -12.79 -29.03 -11.85
N ALA A 615 -12.00 -29.74 -12.63
CA ALA A 615 -10.90 -29.18 -13.38
C ALA A 615 -11.44 -28.34 -14.56
N GLY A 616 -10.87 -27.13 -14.74
CA GLY A 616 -10.64 -26.55 -16.06
C GLY A 616 -11.45 -25.30 -16.42
N GLN A 617 -10.72 -24.36 -17.03
CA GLN A 617 -11.16 -23.18 -17.78
C GLN A 617 -11.48 -21.93 -16.96
N GLY A 618 -10.43 -21.26 -16.47
CA GLY A 618 -10.55 -19.90 -15.96
C GLY A 618 -9.66 -18.86 -16.66
N LYS A 619 -8.33 -19.03 -16.68
CA LYS A 619 -7.41 -17.99 -17.21
C LYS A 619 -7.57 -17.87 -18.72
N GLY A 620 -8.24 -16.80 -19.16
CA GLY A 620 -8.28 -16.26 -20.54
C GLY A 620 -7.78 -17.25 -21.58
N ALA A 621 -8.69 -18.09 -22.07
CA ALA A 621 -8.37 -19.31 -22.81
C ALA A 621 -7.15 -19.12 -23.74
N LYS A 622 -6.02 -19.71 -23.34
CA LYS A 622 -4.76 -19.68 -24.07
C LYS A 622 -4.94 -20.49 -25.34
N GLN A 623 -5.37 -19.84 -26.41
CA GLN A 623 -5.50 -20.51 -27.70
C GLN A 623 -4.13 -20.53 -28.38
N ARG A 624 -3.67 -21.74 -28.68
CA ARG A 624 -2.43 -21.98 -29.42
C ARG A 624 -2.60 -21.43 -30.82
N SER A 625 -1.81 -20.41 -31.18
CA SER A 625 -1.83 -19.84 -32.53
C SER A 625 -0.60 -20.32 -33.31
N PRO A 626 -0.77 -20.78 -34.56
CA PRO A 626 0.36 -21.15 -35.40
C PRO A 626 1.18 -19.94 -35.91
N THR A 627 0.61 -18.72 -35.90
CA THR A 627 1.14 -17.59 -36.68
C THR A 627 1.44 -16.32 -35.88
N ARG A 628 0.84 -16.08 -34.70
CA ARG A 628 1.05 -14.85 -33.90
C ARG A 628 0.93 -15.07 -32.39
N GLY A 629 1.77 -14.41 -31.58
CA GLY A 629 1.72 -14.46 -30.11
C GLY A 629 3.09 -14.45 -29.42
N ARG A 630 3.13 -14.71 -28.10
CA ARG A 630 4.38 -14.89 -27.33
C ARG A 630 4.99 -16.26 -27.67
N PRO A 631 6.30 -16.40 -27.94
CA PRO A 631 6.91 -17.70 -28.20
C PRO A 631 6.82 -18.60 -26.96
N VAL A 632 6.19 -19.77 -27.08
CA VAL A 632 5.99 -20.72 -25.95
C VAL A 632 6.99 -21.87 -25.98
N GLY A 633 7.63 -22.08 -27.13
CA GLY A 633 8.59 -23.16 -27.31
C GLY A 633 8.66 -23.62 -28.76
N VAL A 634 9.42 -24.68 -28.95
CA VAL A 634 9.82 -25.18 -30.26
C VAL A 634 9.52 -26.68 -30.35
N ARG A 635 8.95 -27.14 -31.47
CA ARG A 635 8.59 -28.56 -31.69
C ARG A 635 9.19 -29.06 -32.99
N ALA A 636 9.52 -30.35 -33.07
CA ALA A 636 9.81 -31.01 -34.34
C ALA A 636 8.63 -30.88 -35.33
N GLY A 637 8.88 -30.40 -36.54
CA GLY A 637 7.82 -30.22 -37.54
C GLY A 637 8.27 -29.46 -38.78
N ILE A 638 7.47 -29.59 -39.84
CA ILE A 638 7.72 -28.99 -41.15
C ILE A 638 7.01 -27.62 -41.21
N PRO A 639 7.66 -26.55 -41.70
CA PRO A 639 7.06 -25.22 -41.79
C PRO A 639 6.04 -25.13 -42.95
N ARG A 640 4.88 -25.77 -42.79
CA ARG A 640 3.71 -25.65 -43.69
C ARG A 640 2.57 -24.91 -42.97
N GLY A 641 1.73 -24.19 -43.71
CA GLY A 641 0.53 -23.53 -43.16
C GLY A 641 0.80 -22.30 -42.26
N GLY A 642 1.86 -21.53 -42.51
CA GLY A 642 2.17 -20.30 -41.76
C GLY A 642 3.04 -20.48 -40.50
N LEU A 643 3.41 -21.72 -40.17
CA LEU A 643 4.34 -22.05 -39.09
C LEU A 643 5.78 -21.64 -39.44
N ARG A 644 6.45 -20.88 -38.56
CA ARG A 644 7.81 -20.37 -38.80
C ARG A 644 8.88 -21.32 -38.29
N LEU A 645 9.92 -21.55 -39.09
CA LEU A 645 11.10 -22.35 -38.71
C LEU A 645 11.94 -21.62 -37.64
N SER A 646 12.40 -22.34 -36.63
CA SER A 646 13.43 -21.88 -35.68
C SER A 646 14.80 -22.34 -36.15
N LEU A 647 15.55 -21.43 -36.78
CA LEU A 647 16.86 -21.71 -37.36
C LEU A 647 17.84 -22.28 -36.32
N ILE A 648 17.95 -21.62 -35.16
CA ILE A 648 18.93 -21.97 -34.12
C ILE A 648 18.64 -23.36 -33.53
N ASP A 649 17.38 -23.67 -33.20
CA ASP A 649 17.01 -24.97 -32.63
C ASP A 649 17.10 -26.11 -33.65
N THR A 650 16.84 -25.80 -34.93
CA THR A 650 17.04 -26.74 -36.04
C THR A 650 18.52 -27.09 -36.18
N LEU A 651 19.40 -26.09 -36.13
CA LEU A 651 20.85 -26.30 -36.18
C LEU A 651 21.36 -27.03 -34.94
N ARG A 652 20.84 -26.71 -33.74
CA ARG A 652 21.18 -27.41 -32.49
C ARG A 652 20.76 -28.88 -32.52
N ALA A 653 19.61 -29.19 -33.11
CA ALA A 653 19.17 -30.57 -33.31
C ALA A 653 20.03 -31.32 -34.35
N ALA A 654 20.50 -30.63 -35.39
CA ALA A 654 21.34 -31.21 -36.43
C ALA A 654 22.82 -31.36 -36.01
N ALA A 655 23.32 -30.55 -35.07
CA ALA A 655 24.74 -30.44 -34.71
C ALA A 655 25.40 -31.77 -34.27
N PRO A 656 24.78 -32.62 -33.42
CA PRO A 656 25.39 -33.89 -33.01
C PRO A 656 25.62 -34.87 -34.17
N TRP A 657 24.81 -34.77 -35.23
CA TRP A 657 24.81 -35.71 -36.35
C TRP A 657 25.77 -35.33 -37.48
N GLN A 658 26.42 -34.16 -37.41
CA GLN A 658 27.23 -33.64 -38.53
C GLN A 658 28.43 -34.54 -38.87
N ARG A 659 29.08 -35.14 -37.86
CA ARG A 659 30.21 -36.07 -38.06
C ARG A 659 29.79 -37.33 -38.80
N VAL A 660 28.64 -37.91 -38.42
CA VAL A 660 28.11 -39.14 -39.03
C VAL A 660 27.58 -38.87 -40.45
N ARG A 661 27.12 -37.64 -40.72
CA ARG A 661 26.59 -37.23 -42.02
C ARG A 661 27.66 -36.77 -43.02
N GLY A 662 28.95 -36.82 -42.65
CA GLY A 662 30.06 -36.48 -43.54
C GLY A 662 30.07 -35.01 -43.98
N ALA A 663 29.67 -34.10 -43.09
CA ALA A 663 29.64 -32.67 -43.40
C ALA A 663 31.06 -32.13 -43.72
N GLN A 664 31.24 -31.53 -44.90
CA GLN A 664 32.47 -30.84 -45.28
C GLN A 664 32.61 -29.52 -44.51
N ALA A 665 33.84 -29.07 -44.29
CA ALA A 665 34.13 -27.81 -43.60
C ALA A 665 33.30 -26.65 -44.22
N GLY A 666 32.43 -26.04 -43.41
CA GLY A 666 31.60 -24.89 -43.81
C GLY A 666 30.18 -25.20 -44.29
N ARG A 667 29.75 -26.47 -44.42
CA ARG A 667 28.36 -26.82 -44.81
C ARG A 667 27.69 -27.79 -43.84
N VAL A 668 26.70 -27.29 -43.09
CA VAL A 668 25.88 -28.09 -42.16
C VAL A 668 24.79 -28.84 -42.92
N GLN A 669 24.74 -30.17 -42.77
CA GLN A 669 23.68 -31.00 -43.36
C GLN A 669 22.48 -31.12 -42.41
N VAL A 670 21.35 -30.54 -42.82
CA VAL A 670 20.07 -30.56 -42.08
C VAL A 670 19.08 -31.48 -42.79
N ARG A 671 18.48 -32.42 -42.06
CA ARG A 671 17.41 -33.34 -42.54
C ARG A 671 16.04 -32.88 -42.01
N LEU A 672 14.96 -33.44 -42.57
CA LEU A 672 13.57 -33.15 -42.19
C LEU A 672 13.30 -33.35 -40.69
N ASP A 673 13.90 -34.38 -40.08
CA ASP A 673 13.74 -34.68 -38.65
C ASP A 673 14.40 -33.66 -37.72
N ASP A 674 15.35 -32.88 -38.25
CA ASP A 674 16.01 -31.81 -37.49
C ASP A 674 15.16 -30.53 -37.49
N LEU A 675 14.16 -30.39 -38.38
CA LEU A 675 13.38 -29.17 -38.50
C LEU A 675 12.59 -28.89 -37.22
N ARG A 676 12.70 -27.65 -36.76
CA ARG A 676 12.08 -27.17 -35.53
C ARG A 676 11.20 -25.95 -35.84
N ILE A 677 9.92 -25.99 -35.48
CA ILE A 677 8.95 -24.91 -35.71
C ILE A 677 8.65 -24.15 -34.41
N ARG A 678 8.53 -22.82 -34.50
CA ARG A 678 8.18 -21.93 -33.38
C ARG A 678 6.68 -21.95 -33.13
N ARG A 679 6.28 -22.05 -31.85
CA ARG A 679 4.89 -21.97 -31.41
C ARG A 679 4.60 -20.65 -30.72
N PHE A 680 3.42 -20.09 -30.96
CA PHE A 680 2.99 -18.83 -30.37
C PHE A 680 1.73 -19.01 -29.50
N GLU A 681 1.67 -18.33 -28.34
CA GLU A 681 0.48 -18.18 -27.49
C GLU A 681 -0.16 -16.82 -27.72
N LYS A 682 -1.48 -16.79 -27.97
CA LYS A 682 -2.23 -15.55 -27.97
C LYS A 682 -3.17 -15.52 -26.75
N LYS A 683 -3.03 -14.47 -25.94
CA LYS A 683 -3.96 -14.17 -24.83
C LYS A 683 -5.19 -13.46 -25.42
N MET A 684 -6.38 -13.97 -25.13
CA MET A 684 -7.63 -13.34 -25.55
C MET A 684 -7.89 -12.09 -24.70
N GLU A 685 -8.49 -11.07 -25.30
CA GLU A 685 -8.82 -9.83 -24.60
C GLU A 685 -10.06 -10.05 -23.71
N ALA A 686 -9.97 -9.66 -22.44
CA ALA A 686 -11.09 -9.77 -21.50
C ALA A 686 -12.13 -8.67 -21.75
N THR A 687 -13.41 -8.99 -21.60
CA THR A 687 -14.52 -8.03 -21.68
C THR A 687 -15.46 -8.23 -20.50
N THR A 688 -15.59 -7.22 -19.66
CA THR A 688 -16.54 -7.25 -18.53
C THR A 688 -17.80 -6.48 -18.91
N ILE A 689 -18.96 -7.09 -18.71
CA ILE A 689 -20.26 -6.52 -19.03
C ILE A 689 -21.05 -6.37 -17.74
N PHE A 690 -21.42 -5.14 -17.40
CA PHE A 690 -22.26 -4.83 -16.25
C PHE A 690 -23.71 -4.70 -16.67
N ALA A 691 -24.63 -5.34 -15.96
CA ALA A 691 -26.06 -5.13 -16.07
C ALA A 691 -26.57 -4.57 -14.74
N VAL A 692 -27.07 -3.34 -14.74
CA VAL A 692 -27.42 -2.60 -13.51
C VAL A 692 -28.89 -2.22 -13.50
N ASP A 693 -29.55 -2.48 -12.37
CA ASP A 693 -30.92 -2.06 -12.07
C ASP A 693 -30.98 -0.57 -11.68
N ALA A 694 -31.87 0.20 -12.32
CA ALA A 694 -32.03 1.64 -12.08
C ALA A 694 -33.40 2.03 -11.48
N SER A 695 -34.17 1.10 -10.90
CA SER A 695 -35.49 1.37 -10.28
C SER A 695 -35.42 2.14 -8.93
N GLY A 696 -36.37 3.07 -8.67
CA GLY A 696 -36.43 3.96 -7.46
C GLY A 696 -37.33 3.42 -6.33
N SER A 697 -37.37 3.87 -5.07
CA SER A 697 -37.29 5.21 -4.44
C SER A 697 -36.51 5.28 -3.10
N SER A 698 -35.76 4.21 -2.76
CA SER A 698 -34.85 4.16 -1.59
C SER A 698 -33.39 3.91 -2.00
N ALA A 699 -33.07 4.20 -3.28
CA ALA A 699 -31.92 3.69 -4.01
C ALA A 699 -30.83 4.73 -4.34
N MET A 700 -30.98 6.02 -4.02
CA MET A 700 -29.95 7.02 -4.40
C MET A 700 -28.58 6.76 -3.77
N ALA A 701 -28.52 6.38 -2.49
CA ALA A 701 -27.27 6.02 -1.82
C ALA A 701 -26.67 4.73 -2.42
N ARG A 702 -27.50 3.72 -2.68
CA ARG A 702 -27.06 2.42 -3.23
C ARG A 702 -26.63 2.49 -4.69
N LEU A 703 -27.26 3.36 -5.48
CA LEU A 703 -26.90 3.62 -6.86
C LEU A 703 -25.62 4.46 -6.93
N ALA A 704 -25.38 5.36 -5.97
CA ALA A 704 -24.09 6.03 -5.80
C ALA A 704 -22.97 5.05 -5.37
N GLU A 705 -23.26 4.11 -4.48
CA GLU A 705 -22.33 3.03 -4.08
C GLU A 705 -22.02 2.08 -5.25
N ALA A 706 -23.04 1.62 -5.98
CA ALA A 706 -22.87 0.79 -7.17
C ALA A 706 -22.12 1.53 -8.29
N LYS A 707 -22.40 2.82 -8.49
CA LYS A 707 -21.65 3.68 -9.41
C LYS A 707 -20.18 3.81 -9.00
N GLY A 708 -19.90 4.04 -7.72
CA GLY A 708 -18.54 4.06 -7.18
C GLY A 708 -17.81 2.73 -7.37
N ALA A 709 -18.48 1.60 -7.16
CA ALA A 709 -17.91 0.27 -7.36
C ALA A 709 -17.57 0.00 -8.84
N VAL A 710 -18.48 0.38 -9.75
CA VAL A 710 -18.25 0.26 -11.19
C VAL A 710 -17.13 1.21 -11.65
N GLU A 711 -16.99 2.41 -11.07
CA GLU A 711 -15.88 3.32 -11.34
C GLU A 711 -14.52 2.75 -10.89
N LEU A 712 -14.46 2.12 -9.71
CA LEU A 712 -13.25 1.43 -9.23
C LEU A 712 -12.90 0.22 -10.12
N LEU A 713 -13.90 -0.56 -10.55
CA LEU A 713 -13.71 -1.68 -11.48
C LEU A 713 -13.28 -1.20 -12.87
N LEU A 714 -13.76 -0.04 -13.33
CA LEU A 714 -13.34 0.61 -14.58
C LEU A 714 -11.89 1.09 -14.52
N ALA A 715 -11.48 1.69 -13.39
CA ALA A 715 -10.10 2.11 -13.17
C ALA A 715 -9.12 0.93 -13.23
N GLU A 716 -9.49 -0.22 -12.67
CA GLU A 716 -8.65 -1.43 -12.73
C GLU A 716 -8.72 -2.13 -14.10
N ALA A 717 -9.87 -2.13 -14.78
CA ALA A 717 -10.01 -2.67 -16.13
C ALA A 717 -9.15 -1.91 -17.15
N TYR A 718 -8.95 -0.61 -16.95
CA TYR A 718 -8.00 0.21 -17.71
C TYR A 718 -6.56 -0.30 -17.53
N VAL A 719 -6.12 -0.53 -16.29
CA VAL A 719 -4.78 -1.07 -15.96
C VAL A 719 -4.58 -2.47 -16.58
N LYS A 720 -5.60 -3.33 -16.55
CA LYS A 720 -5.55 -4.71 -17.06
C LYS A 720 -5.79 -4.85 -18.58
N ARG A 721 -5.94 -3.73 -19.32
CA ARG A 721 -6.30 -3.69 -20.76
C ARG A 721 -7.59 -4.44 -21.11
N ALA A 722 -8.54 -4.52 -20.19
CA ALA A 722 -9.85 -5.13 -20.41
C ALA A 722 -10.84 -4.10 -20.99
N GLN A 723 -11.81 -4.57 -21.78
CA GLN A 723 -12.92 -3.72 -22.24
C GLN A 723 -14.07 -3.78 -21.25
N VAL A 724 -14.78 -2.67 -21.09
CA VAL A 724 -15.97 -2.61 -20.23
C VAL A 724 -17.18 -2.16 -21.05
N ALA A 725 -18.32 -2.79 -20.78
CA ALA A 725 -19.63 -2.42 -21.30
C ALA A 725 -20.65 -2.32 -20.17
N LEU A 726 -21.68 -1.50 -20.36
CA LEU A 726 -22.73 -1.25 -19.38
C LEU A 726 -24.10 -1.33 -20.05
N VAL A 727 -24.95 -2.17 -19.50
CA VAL A 727 -26.38 -2.31 -19.78
C VAL A 727 -27.13 -1.81 -18.55
N ALA A 728 -28.08 -0.91 -18.73
CA ALA A 728 -28.99 -0.48 -17.67
C ALA A 728 -30.41 -0.87 -18.05
N PHE A 729 -31.17 -1.41 -17.10
CA PHE A 729 -32.56 -1.77 -17.33
C PHE A 729 -33.48 -0.94 -16.43
N ARG A 730 -34.52 -0.36 -17.03
CA ARG A 730 -35.47 0.55 -16.37
C ARG A 730 -36.78 0.62 -17.14
N GLY A 731 -37.87 0.96 -16.45
CA GLY A 731 -39.17 1.06 -17.12
C GLY A 731 -39.50 -0.30 -17.74
N THR A 732 -39.82 -0.36 -19.03
CA THR A 732 -40.16 -1.60 -19.73
C THR A 732 -39.02 -2.19 -20.58
N GLU A 733 -37.84 -1.56 -20.63
CA GLU A 733 -36.77 -1.91 -21.57
C GLU A 733 -35.37 -1.99 -20.92
N ALA A 734 -34.42 -2.59 -21.64
CA ALA A 734 -33.00 -2.64 -21.30
C ALA A 734 -32.16 -1.93 -22.37
N GLU A 735 -31.35 -0.95 -21.96
CA GLU A 735 -30.59 -0.08 -22.85
C GLU A 735 -29.07 -0.29 -22.69
N LEU A 736 -28.34 -0.34 -23.80
CA LEU A 736 -26.88 -0.36 -23.81
C LEU A 736 -26.32 1.06 -23.64
N ILE A 737 -26.07 1.44 -22.38
CA ILE A 737 -25.54 2.77 -22.02
C ILE A 737 -24.08 2.97 -22.47
N LEU A 738 -23.27 1.89 -22.41
CA LEU A 738 -21.87 1.93 -22.81
C LEU A 738 -21.52 0.71 -23.67
N PRO A 739 -21.20 0.88 -24.96
CA PRO A 739 -20.65 -0.20 -25.76
C PRO A 739 -19.24 -0.57 -25.28
N PRO A 740 -18.75 -1.81 -25.54
CA PRO A 740 -17.42 -2.26 -25.11
C PRO A 740 -16.32 -1.26 -25.48
N THR A 741 -15.78 -0.56 -24.47
CA THR A 741 -14.77 0.49 -24.65
C THR A 741 -13.61 0.31 -23.67
N ARG A 742 -12.50 0.98 -23.98
CA ARG A 742 -11.32 1.13 -23.10
C ARG A 742 -11.21 2.53 -22.52
N SER A 743 -12.09 3.45 -22.92
CA SER A 743 -12.06 4.85 -22.50
C SER A 743 -12.75 5.01 -21.14
N LEU A 744 -11.94 5.26 -20.12
CA LEU A 744 -12.39 5.52 -18.76
C LEU A 744 -13.21 6.83 -18.67
N ALA A 745 -12.81 7.86 -19.42
CA ALA A 745 -13.54 9.13 -19.50
C ALA A 745 -14.96 8.96 -20.06
N ARG A 746 -15.13 8.14 -21.11
CA ARG A 746 -16.45 7.84 -21.69
C ARG A 746 -17.31 7.04 -20.72
N ALA A 747 -16.72 6.09 -20.01
CA ALA A 747 -17.40 5.29 -19.01
C ALA A 747 -17.87 6.12 -17.80
N ARG A 748 -17.01 7.01 -17.25
CA ARG A 748 -17.36 7.95 -16.18
C ARG A 748 -18.50 8.90 -16.58
N LYS A 749 -18.45 9.47 -17.78
CA LYS A 749 -19.52 10.35 -18.29
C LYS A 749 -20.86 9.62 -18.41
N SER A 750 -20.85 8.39 -18.92
CA SER A 750 -22.05 7.55 -19.05
C SER A 750 -22.63 7.11 -17.70
N LEU A 751 -21.79 6.80 -16.71
CA LEU A 751 -22.20 6.53 -15.33
C LEU A 751 -22.70 7.79 -14.60
N GLY A 752 -22.13 8.94 -14.95
CA GLY A 752 -22.56 10.29 -14.57
C GLY A 752 -24.05 10.54 -14.80
N ALA A 753 -24.55 10.06 -15.94
CA ALA A 753 -25.85 10.39 -16.51
C ALA A 753 -26.93 9.30 -16.31
N LEU A 754 -26.72 8.30 -15.46
CA LEU A 754 -27.71 7.24 -15.22
C LEU A 754 -29.00 7.83 -14.59
N PRO A 755 -30.15 7.77 -15.28
CA PRO A 755 -31.42 8.28 -14.75
C PRO A 755 -32.00 7.28 -13.73
N GLY A 756 -32.45 7.78 -12.57
CA GLY A 756 -33.12 6.96 -11.55
C GLY A 756 -34.64 6.89 -11.77
N GLY A 757 -35.23 5.70 -11.60
CA GLY A 757 -36.68 5.49 -11.56
C GLY A 757 -37.25 4.62 -12.70
N GLY A 758 -38.36 3.93 -12.40
CA GLY A 758 -39.07 3.03 -13.32
C GLY A 758 -39.25 1.61 -12.75
N GLY A 759 -39.98 0.76 -13.47
CA GLY A 759 -40.04 -0.68 -13.16
C GLY A 759 -38.74 -1.41 -13.47
N THR A 760 -38.66 -2.68 -13.04
CA THR A 760 -37.46 -3.53 -13.17
C THR A 760 -37.72 -4.65 -14.20
N PRO A 761 -37.39 -4.44 -15.49
CA PRO A 761 -37.57 -5.44 -16.53
C PRO A 761 -36.35 -6.38 -16.54
N LEU A 762 -36.23 -7.18 -15.48
CA LEU A 762 -35.03 -7.99 -15.21
C LEU A 762 -34.74 -9.00 -16.34
N ALA A 763 -35.77 -9.62 -16.91
CA ALA A 763 -35.63 -10.54 -18.04
C ALA A 763 -34.98 -9.87 -19.28
N ALA A 764 -35.38 -8.64 -19.60
CA ALA A 764 -34.81 -7.87 -20.70
C ALA A 764 -33.34 -7.52 -20.44
N GLY A 765 -33.01 -7.11 -19.20
CA GLY A 765 -31.64 -6.80 -18.78
C GLY A 765 -30.69 -8.00 -18.89
N LEU A 766 -31.14 -9.17 -18.41
CA LEU A 766 -30.37 -10.42 -18.49
C LEU A 766 -30.15 -10.86 -19.95
N ASN A 767 -31.17 -10.76 -20.80
CA ASN A 767 -31.06 -11.11 -22.21
C ASN A 767 -30.10 -10.18 -22.96
N ALA A 768 -30.18 -8.87 -22.75
CA ALA A 768 -29.27 -7.90 -23.36
C ALA A 768 -27.81 -8.15 -22.95
N ALA A 769 -27.56 -8.48 -21.67
CA ALA A 769 -26.23 -8.83 -21.19
C ALA A 769 -25.69 -10.13 -21.84
N ARG A 770 -26.55 -11.15 -21.97
CA ARG A 770 -26.22 -12.43 -22.63
C ARG A 770 -25.83 -12.22 -24.10
N GLU A 771 -26.66 -11.50 -24.85
CA GLU A 771 -26.43 -11.23 -26.27
C GLU A 771 -25.12 -10.47 -26.51
N LEU A 772 -24.81 -9.48 -25.66
CA LEU A 772 -23.56 -8.75 -25.73
C LEU A 772 -22.35 -9.65 -25.40
N GLY A 773 -22.51 -10.56 -24.43
CA GLY A 773 -21.50 -11.56 -24.08
C GLY A 773 -21.21 -12.53 -25.22
N GLU A 774 -22.25 -13.07 -25.85
CA GLU A 774 -22.13 -13.94 -27.03
C GLU A 774 -21.48 -13.21 -28.22
N ALA A 775 -21.84 -11.95 -28.45
CA ALA A 775 -21.23 -11.12 -29.49
C ALA A 775 -19.74 -10.85 -29.22
N ALA A 776 -19.36 -10.60 -27.96
CA ALA A 776 -17.96 -10.43 -27.56
C ALA A 776 -17.16 -11.73 -27.75
N ARG A 777 -17.73 -12.88 -27.40
CA ARG A 777 -17.13 -14.21 -27.61
C ARG A 777 -16.90 -14.51 -29.09
N LYS A 778 -17.87 -14.21 -29.96
CA LYS A 778 -17.72 -14.34 -31.44
C LYS A 778 -16.58 -13.49 -31.99
N ARG A 779 -16.27 -12.36 -31.37
CA ARG A 779 -15.15 -11.46 -31.73
C ARG A 779 -13.80 -11.88 -31.11
N GLY A 780 -13.72 -13.06 -30.51
CA GLY A 780 -12.49 -13.58 -29.92
C GLY A 780 -12.10 -12.91 -28.60
N ARG A 781 -13.10 -12.58 -27.77
CA ARG A 781 -12.92 -12.05 -26.43
C ARG A 781 -13.44 -13.02 -25.39
N THR A 782 -13.01 -12.88 -24.14
CA THR A 782 -13.53 -13.66 -23.02
C THR A 782 -14.50 -12.78 -22.21
N PRO A 783 -15.83 -12.94 -22.40
CA PRO A 783 -16.83 -12.16 -21.69
C PRO A 783 -17.00 -12.63 -20.23
N PHE A 784 -17.24 -11.69 -19.33
CA PHE A 784 -17.64 -11.92 -17.93
C PHE A 784 -18.83 -11.03 -17.60
N LEU A 785 -19.92 -11.60 -17.09
CA LEU A 785 -21.15 -10.87 -16.77
C LEU A 785 -21.21 -10.53 -15.28
N VAL A 786 -21.57 -9.28 -14.95
CA VAL A 786 -21.85 -8.83 -13.58
C VAL A 786 -23.27 -8.26 -13.54
N ILE A 787 -24.16 -8.89 -12.79
CA ILE A 787 -25.55 -8.46 -12.64
C ILE A 787 -25.72 -7.81 -11.25
N LEU A 788 -26.25 -6.59 -11.20
CA LEU A 788 -26.53 -5.85 -9.97
C LEU A 788 -28.03 -5.55 -9.91
N THR A 789 -28.75 -6.24 -9.03
CA THR A 789 -30.21 -6.07 -8.84
C THR A 789 -30.65 -6.65 -7.49
N ASP A 790 -31.80 -6.24 -6.99
CA ASP A 790 -32.44 -6.82 -5.80
C ASP A 790 -33.20 -8.13 -6.11
N GLY A 791 -33.20 -8.55 -7.39
CA GLY A 791 -33.81 -9.78 -7.88
C GLY A 791 -35.31 -9.67 -8.16
N ARG A 792 -35.92 -8.51 -8.00
CA ARG A 792 -37.37 -8.33 -8.17
C ARG A 792 -37.70 -8.04 -9.63
N ALA A 793 -38.25 -9.03 -10.33
CA ALA A 793 -38.83 -8.83 -11.64
C ALA A 793 -40.23 -8.20 -11.52
N ASN A 794 -40.41 -6.99 -12.03
CA ASN A 794 -41.68 -6.27 -11.94
C ASN A 794 -42.43 -6.24 -13.28
N ILE A 795 -41.74 -6.54 -14.39
CA ILE A 795 -42.26 -6.43 -15.76
C ILE A 795 -41.88 -7.70 -16.52
N ALA A 796 -42.89 -8.33 -17.12
CA ALA A 796 -42.75 -9.50 -17.97
C ALA A 796 -42.22 -9.13 -19.37
N ALA A 797 -41.79 -10.12 -20.14
CA ALA A 797 -41.23 -9.93 -21.47
C ALA A 797 -42.23 -9.34 -22.49
N ASP A 798 -43.53 -9.47 -22.23
CA ASP A 798 -44.62 -8.87 -23.00
C ASP A 798 -44.95 -7.41 -22.58
N GLY A 799 -44.24 -6.87 -21.59
CA GLY A 799 -44.45 -5.53 -21.04
C GLY A 799 -45.56 -5.44 -19.99
N SER A 800 -46.21 -6.55 -19.64
CA SER A 800 -47.24 -6.58 -18.59
C SER A 800 -46.63 -6.51 -17.19
N MET A 801 -47.37 -5.92 -16.24
CA MET A 801 -47.00 -5.88 -14.82
C MET A 801 -47.59 -7.07 -14.04
N VAL A 802 -47.57 -8.26 -14.64
CA VAL A 802 -47.98 -9.49 -13.97
C VAL A 802 -46.75 -10.10 -13.30
N ARG A 803 -46.68 -10.01 -11.97
CA ARG A 803 -45.51 -10.41 -11.19
C ARG A 803 -45.07 -11.86 -11.43
N GLN A 804 -46.02 -12.79 -11.48
CA GLN A 804 -45.72 -14.21 -11.69
C GLN A 804 -45.10 -14.47 -13.08
N ALA A 805 -45.64 -13.83 -14.13
CA ALA A 805 -45.08 -13.90 -15.47
C ALA A 805 -43.68 -13.25 -15.54
N ALA A 806 -43.48 -12.11 -14.86
CA ALA A 806 -42.19 -11.43 -14.80
C ALA A 806 -41.10 -12.28 -14.10
N GLU A 807 -41.46 -12.98 -13.02
CA GLU A 807 -40.57 -13.88 -12.30
C GLU A 807 -40.21 -15.11 -13.15
N GLU A 808 -41.18 -15.70 -13.86
CA GLU A 808 -40.95 -16.81 -14.79
C GLU A 808 -40.03 -16.42 -15.96
N ASP A 809 -40.25 -15.25 -16.55
CA ASP A 809 -39.43 -14.71 -17.65
C ASP A 809 -37.99 -14.41 -17.21
N ALA A 810 -37.83 -13.81 -16.03
CA ALA A 810 -36.50 -13.56 -15.46
C ALA A 810 -35.74 -14.86 -15.20
N LEU A 811 -36.44 -15.89 -14.70
CA LEU A 811 -35.87 -17.20 -14.47
C LEU A 811 -35.50 -17.91 -15.78
N ALA A 812 -36.31 -17.76 -16.84
CA ALA A 812 -35.99 -18.27 -18.17
C ALA A 812 -34.74 -17.60 -18.76
N ALA A 813 -34.64 -16.27 -18.67
CA ALA A 813 -33.46 -15.52 -19.11
C ALA A 813 -32.19 -15.90 -18.31
N ALA A 814 -32.32 -16.11 -17.00
CA ALA A 814 -31.28 -16.61 -16.14
C ALA A 814 -30.75 -17.99 -16.59
N ARG A 815 -31.66 -18.95 -16.84
CA ARG A 815 -31.28 -20.28 -17.36
C ARG A 815 -30.56 -20.18 -18.71
N ALA A 816 -30.97 -19.27 -19.58
CA ALA A 816 -30.31 -19.07 -20.87
C ALA A 816 -28.84 -18.62 -20.71
N ILE A 817 -28.54 -17.76 -19.73
CA ILE A 817 -27.16 -17.40 -19.39
C ILE A 817 -26.38 -18.63 -18.89
N GLY A 818 -26.96 -19.42 -17.99
CA GLY A 818 -26.30 -20.65 -17.49
C GLY A 818 -26.01 -21.68 -18.58
N LEU A 819 -26.87 -21.78 -19.60
CA LEU A 819 -26.67 -22.64 -20.77
C LEU A 819 -25.62 -22.09 -21.76
N SER A 820 -25.45 -20.76 -21.84
CA SER A 820 -24.44 -20.12 -22.71
C SER A 820 -22.99 -20.40 -22.28
N GLY A 821 -22.80 -20.81 -21.01
CA GLY A 821 -21.50 -21.06 -20.41
C GLY A 821 -20.66 -19.80 -20.20
N ILE A 822 -21.31 -18.64 -20.11
CA ILE A 822 -20.62 -17.37 -19.82
C ILE A 822 -20.49 -17.23 -18.29
N ALA A 823 -19.24 -17.14 -17.86
CA ALA A 823 -18.80 -16.75 -16.52
C ALA A 823 -19.58 -15.55 -15.98
N SER A 824 -20.23 -15.68 -14.82
CA SER A 824 -21.16 -14.67 -14.31
C SER A 824 -21.20 -14.54 -12.78
N ALA A 825 -21.38 -13.30 -12.32
CA ALA A 825 -21.59 -12.94 -10.92
C ALA A 825 -22.94 -12.23 -10.75
N PHE A 826 -23.68 -12.61 -9.71
CA PHE A 826 -24.92 -11.96 -9.32
C PHE A 826 -24.73 -11.26 -7.97
N VAL A 827 -24.84 -9.93 -7.97
CA VAL A 827 -24.69 -9.07 -6.80
C VAL A 827 -26.06 -8.65 -6.32
N ASP A 828 -26.49 -9.20 -5.19
CA ASP A 828 -27.74 -8.82 -4.55
C ASP A 828 -27.55 -7.52 -3.76
N ILE A 829 -28.20 -6.46 -4.23
CA ILE A 829 -28.19 -5.10 -3.65
C ILE A 829 -29.39 -4.86 -2.71
N SER A 830 -30.15 -5.91 -2.37
CA SER A 830 -31.24 -5.83 -1.40
C SER A 830 -30.72 -5.56 0.01
N ALA A 831 -31.50 -4.81 0.80
CA ALA A 831 -31.13 -4.49 2.19
C ALA A 831 -31.08 -5.72 3.11
N ARG A 832 -31.76 -6.80 2.71
CA ARG A 832 -31.76 -8.11 3.37
C ARG A 832 -31.84 -9.16 2.26
N PRO A 833 -30.88 -10.09 2.15
CA PRO A 833 -30.86 -11.09 1.09
C PRO A 833 -32.16 -11.88 1.03
N ARG A 834 -32.71 -12.07 -0.17
CA ARG A 834 -33.98 -12.78 -0.38
C ARG A 834 -33.78 -14.02 -1.25
N ALA A 835 -34.70 -14.98 -1.12
CA ALA A 835 -34.68 -16.21 -1.89
C ALA A 835 -34.79 -15.99 -3.41
N GLU A 836 -35.48 -14.92 -3.83
CA GLU A 836 -35.68 -14.55 -5.24
C GLU A 836 -34.34 -14.34 -5.98
N GLY A 837 -33.43 -13.51 -5.44
CA GLY A 837 -32.11 -13.26 -6.02
C GLY A 837 -31.22 -14.50 -6.06
N ALA A 838 -31.24 -15.31 -4.99
CA ALA A 838 -30.48 -16.56 -4.93
C ALA A 838 -30.96 -17.58 -5.98
N THR A 839 -32.27 -17.64 -6.23
CA THR A 839 -32.89 -18.53 -7.23
C THR A 839 -32.45 -18.16 -8.65
N ILE A 840 -32.41 -16.86 -8.96
CA ILE A 840 -31.94 -16.34 -10.25
C ILE A 840 -30.45 -16.64 -10.45
N ALA A 841 -29.62 -16.39 -9.44
CA ALA A 841 -28.19 -16.68 -9.49
C ALA A 841 -27.91 -18.19 -9.71
N ALA A 842 -28.65 -19.07 -9.02
CA ALA A 842 -28.56 -20.50 -9.21
C ALA A 842 -28.95 -20.93 -10.63
N ALA A 843 -30.02 -20.35 -11.20
CA ALA A 843 -30.44 -20.61 -12.57
C ALA A 843 -29.40 -20.14 -13.61
N MET A 844 -28.70 -19.04 -13.35
CA MET A 844 -27.59 -18.55 -14.16
C MET A 844 -26.31 -19.39 -14.02
N ARG A 845 -26.23 -20.27 -13.02
CA ARG A 845 -24.96 -20.85 -12.53
C ARG A 845 -23.94 -19.76 -12.17
N ALA A 846 -24.44 -18.60 -11.74
CA ALA A 846 -23.66 -17.45 -11.36
C ALA A 846 -23.25 -17.55 -9.89
N ARG A 847 -22.13 -16.91 -9.52
CA ARG A 847 -21.77 -16.75 -8.12
C ARG A 847 -22.68 -15.71 -7.46
N TYR A 848 -23.43 -16.12 -6.45
CA TYR A 848 -24.31 -15.25 -5.68
C TYR A 848 -23.54 -14.49 -4.60
N LEU A 849 -23.69 -13.17 -4.56
CA LEU A 849 -23.02 -12.26 -3.63
C LEU A 849 -24.07 -11.42 -2.91
N PRO A 850 -24.50 -11.80 -1.69
CA PRO A 850 -25.36 -10.96 -0.88
C PRO A 850 -24.57 -9.78 -0.29
N LEU A 851 -24.87 -8.55 -0.70
CA LEU A 851 -24.19 -7.34 -0.21
C LEU A 851 -25.17 -6.32 0.40
N PRO A 852 -25.85 -6.68 1.51
CA PRO A 852 -26.70 -5.74 2.23
C PRO A 852 -25.82 -4.70 2.94
N ARG A 853 -25.69 -3.50 2.37
CA ARG A 853 -24.86 -2.36 2.90
C ARG A 853 -23.36 -2.43 2.56
N ALA A 854 -23.02 -2.75 1.32
CA ALA A 854 -21.63 -2.67 0.85
C ALA A 854 -21.30 -1.28 0.30
N ASP A 855 -20.21 -0.68 0.80
CA ASP A 855 -19.61 0.49 0.17
C ASP A 855 -19.00 0.12 -1.21
N ALA A 856 -18.67 1.15 -1.99
CA ALA A 856 -18.11 0.97 -3.34
C ALA A 856 -16.87 0.06 -3.37
N ARG A 857 -16.05 0.08 -2.31
CA ARG A 857 -14.82 -0.73 -2.19
C ARG A 857 -15.12 -2.19 -1.92
N THR A 858 -16.08 -2.49 -1.04
CA THR A 858 -16.50 -3.86 -0.73
C THR A 858 -17.15 -4.54 -1.94
N MET A 859 -17.99 -3.80 -2.67
CA MET A 859 -18.60 -4.30 -3.91
C MET A 859 -17.55 -4.53 -5.02
N HIS A 860 -16.58 -3.62 -5.16
CA HIS A 860 -15.44 -3.81 -6.07
C HIS A 860 -14.61 -5.07 -5.71
N ALA A 861 -14.30 -5.25 -4.42
CA ALA A 861 -13.53 -6.40 -3.93
C ALA A 861 -14.26 -7.73 -4.14
N ALA A 862 -15.58 -7.77 -3.89
CA ALA A 862 -16.41 -8.96 -4.09
C ALA A 862 -16.46 -9.37 -5.57
N VAL A 863 -16.74 -8.42 -6.47
CA VAL A 863 -16.78 -8.67 -7.92
C VAL A 863 -15.42 -9.12 -8.44
N LYS A 864 -14.32 -8.52 -7.94
CA LYS A 864 -12.96 -8.93 -8.25
C LYS A 864 -12.66 -10.35 -7.78
N GLY A 865 -13.05 -10.72 -6.56
CA GLY A 865 -12.89 -12.07 -6.03
C GLY A 865 -13.63 -13.14 -6.84
N VAL A 866 -14.73 -12.79 -7.50
CA VAL A 866 -15.39 -13.69 -8.46
C VAL A 866 -14.63 -13.76 -9.78
N GLN A 867 -14.26 -12.62 -10.35
CA GLN A 867 -13.48 -12.57 -11.58
C GLN A 867 -12.15 -13.31 -11.47
N ASP A 868 -11.48 -13.25 -10.32
CA ASP A 868 -10.19 -13.88 -10.12
C ASP A 868 -10.30 -15.37 -9.77
N ALA A 869 -11.46 -15.84 -9.27
CA ALA A 869 -11.75 -17.26 -8.98
C ALA A 869 -12.33 -18.03 -10.16
N GLU A 870 -13.01 -17.35 -11.09
CA GLU A 870 -13.28 -17.86 -12.44
C GLU A 870 -12.11 -17.55 -13.40
N ARG A 871 -11.14 -16.73 -12.95
CA ARG A 871 -9.71 -16.71 -13.31
C ARG A 871 -9.09 -18.10 -13.20
#